data_AF-A0A6S6SN65-F1
#
_entry.id   AF-A0A6S6SN65-F1
#
_cell.length_a   1.000
_cell.length_b   1.000
_cell.length_c   1.000
_cell.angle_alpha   90.00
_cell.angle_beta   90.00
_cell.angle_gamma   90.00
#
_symmetry.space_group_name_H-M   'P 1'
#
loop_
_entity.id
_entity.type
_entity.pdbx_description
1 polymer ?
#
loop_
_entity_poly.entity_id
_entity_poly.type
_entity_poly.pdbx_seq_one_letter_code
_entity_poly.pdbx_strand_id
1 'polypeptide(L)'
;MKVSDYIINILVKNKIKKVFGYIGGNNAHLMDSIDNNSEMEMVNTVHEQGAGFAAEGYARATESLGAATATSGPGATNLVTPIASCFFDSIPTIFLTGQVNTYECKYDLPIRQVGFQETDIVSVVQAITKYAVFVDKIENIRYELEKACFIAQEGRKGPVLVDIPIDLQYKEIDLEKTASFYDSEEYEAFVMKEPKVVNATVQKIGQVITKAKKPLILVGGGARNANIKEELLEFLNKTNIPVVSSLMGKDTINDDYQYNLGFMGVYGVKHAQRCLEECDVLLILGARLDARQTGRNVKGFAANAQVIHVDIDEHELAFRIETDIVLHADLKAFMSALNQVPITVNIGTWQEDVLGYKKEFPYADKGVLEGYPHHKILQMLSKNLKDDDIICVDVGLHQMWSAQSLILKGNQRLIFSGGLGSMGFALAAGIGATIGTGRRVITISGDGGFQMNLQELEVLSRRNLPIKNFILNNSMLGMVNQMQREFLNENYIGTKKDYSAPDFRNIARSYKMRGYEVAGLPLIEKTIKLSLDNNEPEIVNIQLHKENTNIVLTEPYDDVSDKVEVDFTLIDKKETMVILAFGQANAGNSAEGEYVPVENVYNIFNNKCYKAKDPLLGATATVPSHRGSVWTRLADKIIESGKYKNVIIKSIAVAGVPISCWEEHGTGIGWAGAMHGSYYPRIREAKKELDAMGFDISHVLIHQGESDTQNKTSKESYKKSFLNMLESMKRDGISAPIYLALASRFNFLTSKEVILAQKELISENNLLFEGPNTDNIDRFEDRVEGGSHFTQSGVIKHAQLWLDKLK
;
A
#
# COMPACT_ATOMS: atom_id res chain seq x y z
N MET A 1 -24.21 19.30 40.10
CA MET A 1 -23.39 18.07 40.10
C MET A 1 -21.97 18.45 39.77
N LYS A 2 -20.95 17.71 40.21
CA LYS A 2 -19.55 17.98 39.88
C LYS A 2 -19.34 17.91 38.35
N VAL A 3 -18.58 18.84 37.79
CA VAL A 3 -18.32 18.92 36.33
C VAL A 3 -17.72 17.61 35.80
N SER A 4 -16.75 17.03 36.52
CA SER A 4 -16.15 15.76 36.13
C SER A 4 -17.15 14.60 36.11
N ASP A 5 -18.15 14.58 37.02
CA ASP A 5 -19.23 13.57 36.98
C ASP A 5 -20.13 13.76 35.75
N TYR A 6 -20.43 15.01 35.40
CA TYR A 6 -21.17 15.33 34.18
C TYR A 6 -20.43 14.86 32.92
N ILE A 7 -19.10 15.07 32.87
CA ILE A 7 -18.28 14.61 31.75
C ILE A 7 -18.44 13.09 31.58
N ILE A 8 -18.31 12.32 32.66
CA ILE A 8 -18.46 10.85 32.60
C ILE A 8 -19.87 10.46 32.15
N ASN A 9 -20.91 11.13 32.65
CA ASN A 9 -22.29 10.87 32.23
C ASN A 9 -22.51 11.11 30.72
N ILE A 10 -21.88 12.13 30.14
CA ILE A 10 -21.95 12.39 28.69
C ILE A 10 -21.20 11.31 27.90
N LEU A 11 -20.03 10.86 28.37
CA LEU A 11 -19.32 9.75 27.73
C LEU A 11 -20.17 8.47 27.75
N VAL A 12 -20.77 8.14 28.90
CA VAL A 12 -21.69 6.98 29.04
C VAL A 12 -22.89 7.11 28.10
N LYS A 13 -23.50 8.30 28.02
CA LYS A 13 -24.61 8.59 27.08
C LYS A 13 -24.21 8.36 25.61
N ASN A 14 -22.94 8.63 25.28
CA ASN A 14 -22.35 8.34 23.97
C ASN A 14 -21.83 6.89 23.83
N LYS A 15 -22.25 6.00 24.73
CA LYS A 15 -21.91 4.56 24.74
C LYS A 15 -20.42 4.26 24.92
N ILE A 16 -19.64 5.22 25.40
CA ILE A 16 -18.26 4.98 25.85
C ILE A 16 -18.33 4.35 27.22
N LYS A 17 -17.68 3.19 27.38
CA LYS A 17 -17.62 2.47 28.66
C LYS A 17 -16.22 2.34 29.22
N LYS A 18 -15.21 2.75 28.45
CA LYS A 18 -13.79 2.60 28.75
C LYS A 18 -13.08 3.89 28.37
N VAL A 19 -12.29 4.44 29.30
CA VAL A 19 -11.38 5.55 29.05
C VAL A 19 -9.96 5.04 29.25
N PHE A 20 -9.08 5.29 28.28
CA PHE A 20 -7.68 4.91 28.34
C PHE A 20 -6.85 6.13 28.74
N GLY A 21 -5.88 6.01 29.63
CA GLY A 21 -5.11 7.19 29.99
C GLY A 21 -4.09 6.98 31.07
N TYR A 22 -3.52 8.11 31.49
CA TYR A 22 -2.55 8.19 32.56
C TYR A 22 -2.92 9.34 33.52
N ILE A 23 -2.84 9.07 34.82
CA ILE A 23 -3.19 10.05 35.86
C ILE A 23 -2.03 11.02 36.11
N GLY A 24 -2.36 12.30 36.25
CA GLY A 24 -1.51 13.34 36.79
C GLY A 24 -2.31 14.35 37.58
N GLY A 25 -1.66 15.41 38.07
CA GLY A 25 -2.32 16.39 38.94
C GLY A 25 -3.54 17.04 38.29
N ASN A 26 -3.42 17.45 37.03
CA ASN A 26 -4.44 18.27 36.36
C ASN A 26 -5.63 17.49 35.79
N ASN A 27 -5.64 16.15 35.82
CA ASN A 27 -6.83 15.34 35.48
C ASN A 27 -7.29 14.44 36.64
N ALA A 28 -6.81 14.67 37.86
CA ALA A 28 -7.10 13.81 39.02
C ALA A 28 -8.60 13.72 39.33
N HIS A 29 -9.36 14.82 39.19
CA HIS A 29 -10.80 14.83 39.44
C HIS A 29 -11.61 14.07 38.37
N LEU A 30 -11.15 14.11 37.11
CA LEU A 30 -11.69 13.24 36.07
C LEU A 30 -11.50 11.78 36.44
N MET A 31 -10.29 11.39 36.86
CA MET A 31 -9.97 10.01 37.25
C MET A 31 -10.82 9.53 38.43
N ASP A 32 -10.95 10.35 39.48
CA ASP A 32 -11.81 10.09 40.63
C ASP A 32 -13.28 9.87 40.21
N SER A 33 -13.77 10.65 39.26
CA SER A 33 -15.16 10.54 38.79
C SER A 33 -15.39 9.33 37.90
N ILE A 34 -14.36 8.89 37.16
CA ILE A 34 -14.41 7.63 36.40
C ILE A 34 -14.54 6.45 37.37
N ASP A 35 -13.72 6.40 38.41
CA ASP A 35 -13.70 5.29 39.37
C ASP A 35 -15.00 5.20 40.19
N ASN A 36 -15.63 6.35 40.47
CA ASN A 36 -16.90 6.41 41.18
C ASN A 36 -18.13 6.10 40.31
N ASN A 37 -17.98 5.89 39.00
CA ASN A 37 -19.08 5.60 38.08
C ASN A 37 -19.11 4.11 37.70
N SER A 38 -20.21 3.41 38.00
CA SER A 38 -20.33 1.96 37.75
C SER A 38 -20.42 1.54 36.28
N GLU A 39 -20.67 2.48 35.36
CA GLU A 39 -20.80 2.20 33.91
C GLU A 39 -19.51 2.49 33.13
N MET A 40 -18.53 3.14 33.76
CA MET A 40 -17.25 3.50 33.18
C MET A 40 -16.12 2.70 33.83
N GLU A 41 -15.05 2.45 33.08
CA GLU A 41 -13.81 1.93 33.65
C GLU A 41 -12.62 2.73 33.14
N MET A 42 -11.73 3.09 34.05
CA MET A 42 -10.41 3.62 33.72
C MET A 42 -9.44 2.49 33.39
N VAL A 43 -8.87 2.54 32.17
CA VAL A 43 -7.79 1.67 31.75
C VAL A 43 -6.49 2.46 31.82
N ASN A 44 -5.80 2.34 32.96
CA ASN A 44 -4.48 2.97 33.13
C ASN A 44 -3.45 2.30 32.22
N THR A 45 -2.85 3.04 31.30
CA THR A 45 -1.73 2.60 30.44
C THR A 45 -0.39 2.95 31.09
N VAL A 46 0.72 2.66 30.41
CA VAL A 46 2.07 3.06 30.90
C VAL A 46 2.53 4.38 30.30
N HIS A 47 2.06 4.73 29.10
CA HIS A 47 2.35 5.98 28.41
C HIS A 47 1.08 6.53 27.73
N GLU A 48 0.93 7.85 27.61
CA GLU A 48 -0.27 8.46 27.00
C GLU A 48 -0.36 8.18 25.50
N GLN A 49 0.78 8.02 24.80
CA GLN A 49 0.77 7.51 23.42
C GLN A 49 0.07 6.13 23.34
N GLY A 50 0.37 5.23 24.29
CA GLY A 50 -0.30 3.94 24.40
C GLY A 50 -1.79 4.09 24.70
N ALA A 51 -2.18 5.05 25.54
CA ALA A 51 -3.58 5.36 25.81
C ALA A 51 -4.34 5.81 24.56
N GLY A 52 -3.76 6.73 23.79
CA GLY A 52 -4.38 7.23 22.57
C GLY A 52 -4.55 6.13 21.51
N PHE A 53 -3.52 5.30 21.29
CA PHE A 53 -3.64 4.17 20.35
C PHE A 53 -4.59 3.08 20.87
N ALA A 54 -4.68 2.85 22.18
CA ALA A 54 -5.69 1.96 22.74
C ALA A 54 -7.11 2.51 22.56
N ALA A 55 -7.34 3.82 22.73
CA ALA A 55 -8.62 4.44 22.41
C ALA A 55 -8.96 4.30 20.92
N GLU A 56 -7.98 4.45 20.03
CA GLU A 56 -8.14 4.21 18.59
C GLU A 56 -8.51 2.75 18.29
N GLY A 57 -7.79 1.78 18.86
CA GLY A 57 -8.06 0.36 18.71
C GLY A 57 -9.43 -0.05 19.25
N TYR A 58 -9.84 0.53 20.39
CA TYR A 58 -11.18 0.40 20.96
C TYR A 58 -12.23 0.89 19.96
N ALA A 59 -12.14 2.15 19.53
CA ALA A 59 -13.09 2.77 18.60
C ALA A 59 -13.28 1.95 17.32
N ARG A 60 -12.17 1.50 16.74
CA ARG A 60 -12.19 0.66 15.54
C ARG A 60 -12.85 -0.68 15.80
N ALA A 61 -12.50 -1.38 16.88
CA ALA A 61 -12.98 -2.73 17.17
C ALA A 61 -14.45 -2.78 17.59
N THR A 62 -14.93 -1.78 18.33
CA THR A 62 -16.32 -1.68 18.81
C THR A 62 -17.22 -0.92 17.84
N GLU A 63 -16.65 -0.27 16.81
CA GLU A 63 -17.35 0.60 15.87
C GLU A 63 -18.08 1.75 16.58
N SER A 64 -17.49 2.24 17.66
CA SER A 64 -18.01 3.32 18.50
C SER A 64 -16.99 4.44 18.68
N LEU A 65 -17.37 5.49 19.41
CA LEU A 65 -16.43 6.51 19.88
C LEU A 65 -15.43 5.89 20.87
N GLY A 66 -14.14 6.20 20.71
CA GLY A 66 -13.09 5.87 21.69
C GLY A 66 -12.76 7.08 22.56
N ALA A 67 -12.29 6.87 23.79
CA ALA A 67 -11.94 7.95 24.69
C ALA A 67 -10.54 7.75 25.32
N ALA A 68 -9.72 8.80 25.26
CA ALA A 68 -8.45 8.86 25.97
C ALA A 68 -8.40 10.08 26.89
N THR A 69 -7.63 9.98 27.97
CA THR A 69 -7.37 11.11 28.87
C THR A 69 -5.91 11.21 29.28
N ALA A 70 -5.44 12.44 29.50
CA ALA A 70 -4.13 12.74 30.04
C ALA A 70 -4.17 13.97 30.95
N THR A 71 -3.16 14.13 31.78
CA THR A 71 -2.91 15.39 32.50
C THR A 71 -2.43 16.48 31.52
N SER A 72 -2.23 17.69 32.03
CA SER A 72 -1.71 18.82 31.25
C SER A 72 -0.28 18.60 30.78
N GLY A 73 0.25 19.56 30.01
CA GLY A 73 1.67 19.64 29.73
C GLY A 73 2.20 18.40 29.00
N PRO A 74 3.13 17.64 29.60
CA PRO A 74 3.73 16.47 28.95
C PRO A 74 2.69 15.39 28.58
N GLY A 75 1.69 15.17 29.43
CA GLY A 75 0.67 14.14 29.19
C GLY A 75 -0.15 14.45 27.94
N ALA A 76 -0.62 15.70 27.84
CA ALA A 76 -1.32 16.21 26.67
C ALA A 76 -0.45 16.13 25.40
N THR A 77 0.83 16.50 25.46
CA THR A 77 1.72 16.44 24.29
C THR A 77 2.04 15.02 23.83
N ASN A 78 2.01 14.03 24.74
CA ASN A 78 2.21 12.63 24.39
C ASN A 78 1.02 12.03 23.60
N LEU A 79 -0.14 12.69 23.59
CA LEU A 79 -1.31 12.30 22.80
C LEU A 79 -1.27 12.79 21.34
N VAL A 80 -0.32 13.66 20.97
CA VAL A 80 -0.28 14.29 19.65
C VAL A 80 -0.21 13.26 18.51
N THR A 81 0.64 12.23 18.62
CA THR A 81 0.75 11.21 17.57
C THR A 81 -0.53 10.37 17.42
N PRO A 82 -1.14 9.83 18.50
CA PRO A 82 -2.44 9.16 18.40
C PRO A 82 -3.58 10.05 17.87
N ILE A 83 -3.61 11.32 18.26
CA ILE A 83 -4.57 12.30 17.72
C ILE A 83 -4.40 12.39 16.20
N ALA A 84 -3.18 12.61 15.71
CA ALA A 84 -2.91 12.65 14.28
C ALA A 84 -3.25 11.33 13.58
N SER A 85 -2.95 10.17 14.19
CA SER A 85 -3.32 8.85 13.66
C SER A 85 -4.83 8.72 13.45
N CYS A 86 -5.63 9.09 14.46
CA CYS A 86 -7.09 9.10 14.37
C CYS A 86 -7.59 10.06 13.30
N PHE A 87 -6.95 11.23 13.13
CA PHE A 87 -7.34 12.22 12.13
C PHE A 87 -7.16 11.71 10.71
N PHE A 88 -5.96 11.24 10.39
CA PHE A 88 -5.63 10.79 9.03
C PHE A 88 -6.38 9.52 8.61
N ASP A 89 -6.79 8.69 9.56
CA ASP A 89 -7.58 7.48 9.31
C ASP A 89 -9.09 7.65 9.60
N SER A 90 -9.52 8.85 9.96
CA SER A 90 -10.92 9.21 10.19
C SER A 90 -11.59 8.36 11.29
N ILE A 91 -10.93 8.26 12.45
CA ILE A 91 -11.37 7.45 13.58
C ILE A 91 -12.01 8.35 14.64
N PRO A 92 -13.27 8.08 15.05
CA PRO A 92 -13.96 8.88 16.04
C PRO A 92 -13.33 8.64 17.42
N THR A 93 -12.67 9.66 17.96
CA THR A 93 -12.07 9.62 19.29
C THR A 93 -12.20 10.95 20.02
N ILE A 94 -12.43 10.91 21.34
CA ILE A 94 -12.42 12.08 22.21
C ILE A 94 -11.20 12.03 23.14
N PHE A 95 -10.41 13.09 23.12
CA PHE A 95 -9.25 13.27 23.98
C PHE A 95 -9.57 14.32 25.05
N LEU A 96 -9.56 13.90 26.31
CA LEU A 96 -9.82 14.75 27.47
C LEU A 96 -8.51 15.08 28.18
N THR A 97 -8.06 16.32 28.07
CA THR A 97 -6.84 16.77 28.75
C THR A 97 -7.17 17.62 29.95
N GLY A 98 -6.49 17.35 31.07
CA GLY A 98 -6.46 18.27 32.18
C GLY A 98 -5.61 19.49 31.86
N GLN A 99 -5.93 20.65 32.44
CA GLN A 99 -5.12 21.86 32.35
C GLN A 99 -4.87 22.45 33.75
N VAL A 100 -3.86 23.31 33.88
CA VAL A 100 -3.64 24.11 35.09
C VAL A 100 -4.89 24.93 35.45
N ASN A 101 -4.94 25.45 36.68
CA ASN A 101 -6.09 26.26 37.09
C ASN A 101 -6.28 27.47 36.17
N THR A 102 -7.52 27.92 35.98
CA THR A 102 -7.85 29.09 35.15
C THR A 102 -7.06 30.35 35.51
N TYR A 103 -6.69 30.55 36.78
CA TYR A 103 -5.88 31.68 37.25
C TYR A 103 -4.35 31.47 37.11
N GLU A 104 -3.92 30.27 36.71
CA GLU A 104 -2.54 29.91 36.39
C GLU A 104 -2.31 29.81 34.87
N CYS A 105 -3.35 29.96 34.06
CA CYS A 105 -3.22 30.00 32.60
C CYS A 105 -2.62 31.33 32.14
N LYS A 106 -1.72 31.28 31.15
CA LYS A 106 -1.11 32.45 30.52
C LYS A 106 -2.07 33.20 29.60
N TYR A 107 -3.09 32.52 29.06
CA TYR A 107 -3.95 33.02 27.98
C TYR A 107 -3.12 33.67 26.85
N ASP A 108 -3.31 34.97 26.61
CA ASP A 108 -2.66 35.74 25.54
C ASP A 108 -1.39 36.46 26.00
N LEU A 109 -0.90 36.22 27.22
CA LEU A 109 0.32 36.85 27.71
C LEU A 109 1.52 36.44 26.83
N PRO A 110 2.41 37.37 26.44
CA PRO A 110 3.54 37.11 25.55
C PRO A 110 4.73 36.45 26.28
N ILE A 111 4.44 35.46 27.13
CA ILE A 111 5.39 34.65 27.89
C ILE A 111 5.17 33.17 27.58
N ARG A 112 6.17 32.33 27.90
CA ARG A 112 6.09 30.90 27.55
C ARG A 112 5.10 30.11 28.41
N GLN A 113 5.03 30.44 29.70
CA GLN A 113 4.28 29.66 30.68
C GLN A 113 4.04 30.50 31.96
N VAL A 114 2.87 30.32 32.59
CA VAL A 114 2.57 30.80 33.95
C VAL A 114 2.45 29.60 34.90
N GLY A 115 1.57 28.65 34.59
CA GLY A 115 1.29 27.48 35.42
C GLY A 115 2.30 26.35 35.21
N PHE A 116 2.62 25.61 36.28
CA PHE A 116 3.47 24.42 36.14
C PHE A 116 2.78 23.35 35.29
N GLN A 117 3.48 22.82 34.29
CA GLN A 117 2.92 21.91 33.27
C GLN A 117 1.78 22.51 32.44
N GLU A 118 1.68 23.84 32.32
CA GLU A 118 0.81 24.48 31.34
C GLU A 118 1.38 24.29 29.92
N THR A 119 0.55 23.83 28.99
CA THR A 119 0.83 23.80 27.55
C THR A 119 -0.44 24.20 26.80
N ASP A 120 -0.32 25.07 25.80
CA ASP A 120 -1.40 25.37 24.86
C ASP A 120 -1.60 24.20 23.89
N ILE A 121 -2.22 23.13 24.38
CA ILE A 121 -2.43 21.91 23.61
C ILE A 121 -3.39 22.13 22.45
N VAL A 122 -4.38 23.01 22.61
CA VAL A 122 -5.38 23.31 21.56
C VAL A 122 -4.69 23.83 20.30
N SER A 123 -3.82 24.84 20.43
CA SER A 123 -3.04 25.34 19.29
C SER A 123 -2.12 24.28 18.68
N VAL A 124 -1.58 23.36 19.50
CA VAL A 124 -0.70 22.28 19.02
C VAL A 124 -1.45 21.28 18.15
N VAL A 125 -2.70 20.94 18.48
CA VAL A 125 -3.46 19.87 17.81
C VAL A 125 -4.52 20.38 16.82
N GLN A 126 -4.72 21.68 16.70
CA GLN A 126 -5.77 22.27 15.87
C GLN A 126 -5.74 21.77 14.41
N ALA A 127 -4.54 21.58 13.84
CA ALA A 127 -4.37 21.11 12.46
C ALA A 127 -4.61 19.60 12.26
N ILE A 128 -4.76 18.84 13.35
CA ILE A 128 -4.89 17.38 13.36
C ILE A 128 -6.09 16.92 14.20
N THR A 129 -7.08 17.78 14.37
CA THR A 129 -8.36 17.49 15.03
C THR A 129 -9.52 18.01 14.19
N LYS A 130 -10.69 17.40 14.32
CA LYS A 130 -11.93 17.99 13.80
C LYS A 130 -12.39 19.16 14.66
N TYR A 131 -12.15 19.06 15.96
CA TYR A 131 -12.50 20.06 16.94
C TYR A 131 -11.53 20.01 18.12
N ALA A 132 -11.00 21.16 18.52
CA ALA A 132 -10.19 21.29 19.72
C ALA A 132 -10.59 22.56 20.45
N VAL A 133 -10.85 22.46 21.76
CA VAL A 133 -11.35 23.58 22.56
C VAL A 133 -10.74 23.59 23.96
N PHE A 134 -10.40 24.79 24.42
CA PHE A 134 -10.02 25.05 25.80
C PHE A 134 -11.24 25.62 26.51
N VAL A 135 -11.75 24.92 27.53
CA VAL A 135 -12.97 25.32 28.24
C VAL A 135 -12.59 25.97 29.56
N ASP A 136 -12.52 27.29 29.58
CA ASP A 136 -12.11 28.09 30.75
C ASP A 136 -13.28 28.63 31.59
N LYS A 137 -14.52 28.37 31.15
CA LYS A 137 -15.75 28.81 31.81
C LYS A 137 -16.71 27.66 32.02
N ILE A 138 -17.30 27.60 33.21
CA ILE A 138 -18.20 26.51 33.60
C ILE A 138 -19.48 26.48 32.76
N GLU A 139 -19.95 27.64 32.31
CA GLU A 139 -21.16 27.80 31.51
C GLU A 139 -21.05 27.13 30.14
N ASN A 140 -19.81 26.97 29.63
CA ASN A 140 -19.52 26.42 28.31
C ASN A 140 -19.31 24.90 28.33
N ILE A 141 -19.05 24.28 29.50
CA ILE A 141 -18.70 22.86 29.62
C ILE A 141 -19.73 21.95 28.95
N ARG A 142 -21.03 22.20 29.19
CA ARG A 142 -22.12 21.41 28.59
C ARG A 142 -22.11 21.50 27.07
N TYR A 143 -22.15 22.72 26.56
CA TYR A 143 -22.16 22.99 25.12
C TYR A 143 -20.97 22.35 24.41
N GLU A 144 -19.76 22.61 24.91
CA GLU A 144 -18.53 22.21 24.24
C GLU A 144 -18.30 20.70 24.25
N LEU A 145 -18.68 20.03 25.34
CA LEU A 145 -18.56 18.58 25.42
C LEU A 145 -19.59 17.88 24.54
N GLU A 146 -20.84 18.34 24.53
CA GLU A 146 -21.89 17.81 23.64
C GLU A 146 -21.50 18.00 22.16
N LYS A 147 -20.98 19.18 21.81
CA LYS A 147 -20.47 19.50 20.47
C LYS A 147 -19.29 18.62 20.09
N ALA A 148 -18.31 18.43 20.97
CA ALA A 148 -17.16 17.57 20.70
C ALA A 148 -17.57 16.12 20.39
N CYS A 149 -18.46 15.54 21.21
CA CYS A 149 -18.99 14.19 20.98
C CYS A 149 -19.74 14.06 19.65
N PHE A 150 -20.50 15.10 19.25
CA PHE A 150 -21.18 15.14 17.96
C PHE A 150 -20.18 15.25 16.79
N ILE A 151 -19.27 16.23 16.83
CA ILE A 151 -18.29 16.50 15.77
C ILE A 151 -17.38 15.29 15.53
N ALA A 152 -16.99 14.54 16.57
CA ALA A 152 -16.16 13.35 16.39
C ALA A 152 -16.80 12.29 15.46
N GLN A 153 -18.14 12.29 15.36
CA GLN A 153 -18.91 11.24 14.69
C GLN A 153 -19.62 11.69 13.41
N GLU A 154 -20.01 12.97 13.30
CA GLU A 154 -20.69 13.50 12.11
C GLU A 154 -19.79 13.51 10.87
N GLY A 155 -20.41 13.40 9.68
CA GLY A 155 -19.71 13.45 8.40
C GLY A 155 -18.54 12.48 8.32
N ARG A 156 -17.38 12.99 7.90
CA ARG A 156 -16.11 12.27 8.03
C ARG A 156 -15.68 12.27 9.50
N LYS A 157 -15.70 11.08 10.11
CA LYS A 157 -15.32 10.86 11.52
C LYS A 157 -13.89 11.30 11.82
N GLY A 158 -13.59 11.62 13.07
CA GLY A 158 -12.23 12.01 13.46
C GLY A 158 -12.08 12.39 14.93
N PRO A 159 -10.86 12.75 15.35
CA PRO A 159 -10.54 13.04 16.73
C PRO A 159 -10.97 14.45 17.12
N VAL A 160 -11.38 14.60 18.38
CA VAL A 160 -11.65 15.87 19.03
C VAL A 160 -10.90 15.98 20.35
N LEU A 161 -10.55 17.18 20.77
CA LEU A 161 -9.88 17.44 22.04
C LEU A 161 -10.66 18.46 22.88
N VAL A 162 -10.86 18.16 24.16
CA VAL A 162 -11.44 19.08 25.14
C VAL A 162 -10.44 19.24 26.28
N ASP A 163 -9.89 20.45 26.42
CA ASP A 163 -8.89 20.81 27.43
C ASP A 163 -9.57 21.54 28.60
N ILE A 164 -9.43 21.00 29.82
CA ILE A 164 -10.27 21.34 30.97
C ILE A 164 -9.40 21.67 32.19
N PRO A 165 -9.36 22.94 32.65
CA PRO A 165 -8.70 23.35 33.88
C PRO A 165 -9.14 22.53 35.09
N ILE A 166 -8.18 22.18 35.95
CA ILE A 166 -8.44 21.41 37.16
C ILE A 166 -9.46 22.11 38.08
N ASP A 167 -9.45 23.44 38.17
CA ASP A 167 -10.41 24.19 38.99
C ASP A 167 -11.85 24.12 38.47
N LEU A 168 -12.06 23.82 37.20
CA LEU A 168 -13.40 23.58 36.68
C LEU A 168 -13.86 22.15 36.97
N GLN A 169 -12.96 21.17 36.96
CA GLN A 169 -13.32 19.75 37.11
C GLN A 169 -14.05 19.47 38.44
N TYR A 170 -13.68 20.14 39.53
CA TYR A 170 -14.30 19.95 40.86
C TYR A 170 -15.42 20.95 41.18
N LYS A 171 -15.76 21.88 40.28
CA LYS A 171 -16.89 22.81 40.50
C LYS A 171 -18.23 22.12 40.26
N GLU A 172 -19.27 22.66 40.88
CA GLU A 172 -20.65 22.24 40.67
C GLU A 172 -21.26 22.97 39.46
N ILE A 173 -21.82 22.20 38.52
CA ILE A 173 -22.59 22.69 37.37
C ILE A 173 -24.09 22.47 37.58
N ASP A 174 -24.88 23.47 37.18
CA ASP A 174 -26.35 23.42 37.09
C ASP A 174 -26.75 23.23 35.61
N LEU A 175 -27.23 22.03 35.28
CA LEU A 175 -27.57 21.67 33.90
C LEU A 175 -28.81 22.41 33.38
N GLU A 176 -29.70 22.89 34.25
CA GLU A 176 -30.88 23.65 33.84
C GLU A 176 -30.51 25.07 33.39
N LYS A 177 -29.37 25.58 33.84
CA LYS A 177 -28.88 26.93 33.54
C LYS A 177 -27.76 26.99 32.51
N THR A 178 -27.27 25.84 32.05
CA THR A 178 -26.20 25.77 31.04
C THR A 178 -26.76 25.39 29.68
N ALA A 179 -26.27 26.08 28.65
CA ALA A 179 -26.74 25.89 27.28
C ALA A 179 -26.36 24.52 26.74
N SER A 180 -27.28 23.91 26.01
CA SER A 180 -27.12 22.63 25.30
C SER A 180 -26.64 22.91 23.88
N PHE A 181 -25.70 22.13 23.36
CA PHE A 181 -25.34 22.21 21.94
C PHE A 181 -26.50 21.75 21.05
N TYR A 182 -27.25 20.74 21.48
CA TYR A 182 -28.35 20.18 20.71
C TYR A 182 -29.56 21.12 20.57
N ASP A 183 -29.63 22.17 21.40
CA ASP A 183 -30.69 23.20 21.33
C ASP A 183 -30.19 24.47 20.61
N SER A 184 -29.05 24.41 19.92
CA SER A 184 -28.40 25.56 19.30
C SER A 184 -28.67 25.65 17.79
N GLU A 185 -28.65 26.89 17.27
CA GLU A 185 -28.68 27.15 15.82
C GLU A 185 -27.50 26.49 15.09
N GLU A 186 -26.35 26.30 15.76
CA GLU A 186 -25.19 25.63 15.20
C GLU A 186 -25.49 24.16 14.91
N TYR A 187 -26.11 23.44 15.85
CA TYR A 187 -26.53 22.06 15.65
C TYR A 187 -27.56 21.93 14.51
N GLU A 188 -28.56 22.81 14.47
CA GLU A 188 -29.55 22.83 13.37
C GLU A 188 -28.87 23.03 12.00
N ALA A 189 -27.86 23.91 11.92
CA ALA A 189 -27.11 24.14 10.70
C ALA A 189 -26.31 22.90 10.24
N PHE A 190 -25.78 22.09 11.16
CA PHE A 190 -25.16 20.81 10.82
C PHE A 190 -26.17 19.83 10.22
N VAL A 191 -27.31 19.64 10.88
CA VAL A 191 -28.37 18.71 10.42
C VAL A 191 -28.92 19.11 9.05
N MET A 192 -29.07 20.41 8.78
CA MET A 192 -29.54 20.89 7.47
C MET A 192 -28.55 20.64 6.32
N LYS A 193 -27.25 20.54 6.61
CA LYS A 193 -26.20 20.31 5.62
C LYS A 193 -25.94 18.83 5.31
N GLU A 194 -26.52 17.91 6.06
CA GLU A 194 -26.32 16.47 5.84
C GLU A 194 -26.69 16.09 4.39
N PRO A 195 -25.82 15.35 3.70
CA PRO A 195 -26.03 15.00 2.30
C PRO A 195 -27.23 14.06 2.15
N LYS A 196 -28.14 14.41 1.24
CA LYS A 196 -29.32 13.59 0.92
C LYS A 196 -29.06 12.73 -0.31
N VAL A 197 -29.39 11.45 -0.21
CA VAL A 197 -29.32 10.52 -1.34
C VAL A 197 -30.42 10.87 -2.35
N VAL A 198 -30.02 11.30 -3.55
CA VAL A 198 -30.95 11.64 -4.63
C VAL A 198 -31.27 10.39 -5.45
N ASN A 199 -32.51 9.89 -5.36
CA ASN A 199 -32.96 8.66 -6.03
C ASN A 199 -32.66 8.64 -7.54
N ALA A 200 -32.82 9.76 -8.24
CA ALA A 200 -32.53 9.84 -9.68
C ALA A 200 -31.05 9.55 -10.00
N THR A 201 -30.12 10.02 -9.15
CA THR A 201 -28.68 9.77 -9.31
C THR A 201 -28.35 8.30 -9.05
N VAL A 202 -28.95 7.70 -8.01
CA VAL A 202 -28.78 6.26 -7.71
C VAL A 202 -29.30 5.39 -8.85
N GLN A 203 -30.46 5.75 -9.44
CA GLN A 203 -30.99 5.08 -10.62
C GLN A 203 -30.05 5.19 -11.82
N LYS A 204 -29.45 6.38 -12.07
CA LYS A 204 -28.46 6.58 -13.12
C LYS A 204 -27.23 5.69 -12.90
N ILE A 205 -26.72 5.61 -11.67
CA ILE A 205 -25.60 4.73 -11.31
C ILE A 205 -25.95 3.26 -11.58
N GLY A 206 -27.14 2.81 -11.16
CA GLY A 206 -27.60 1.44 -11.44
C GLY A 206 -27.71 1.13 -12.94
N GLN A 207 -28.10 2.10 -13.76
CA GLN A 207 -28.13 1.95 -15.23
C GLN A 207 -26.72 1.84 -15.83
N VAL A 208 -25.75 2.60 -15.32
CA VAL A 208 -24.34 2.50 -15.74
C VAL A 208 -23.80 1.12 -15.41
N ILE A 209 -23.99 0.65 -14.17
CA ILE A 209 -23.55 -0.68 -13.73
C ILE A 209 -24.21 -1.79 -14.55
N THR A 210 -25.50 -1.69 -14.84
CA THR A 210 -26.24 -2.67 -15.67
C THR A 210 -25.67 -2.81 -17.09
N LYS A 211 -25.10 -1.73 -17.66
CA LYS A 211 -24.50 -1.74 -19.01
C LYS A 211 -23.04 -2.20 -19.02
N ALA A 212 -22.37 -2.20 -17.87
CA ALA A 212 -20.96 -2.55 -17.74
C ALA A 212 -20.68 -4.00 -18.16
N LYS A 213 -19.52 -4.22 -18.77
CA LYS A 213 -18.99 -5.53 -19.15
C LYS A 213 -17.86 -5.97 -18.23
N LYS A 214 -17.10 -5.03 -17.68
CA LYS A 214 -16.00 -5.25 -16.74
C LYS A 214 -16.12 -4.32 -15.52
N PRO A 215 -17.24 -4.35 -14.76
CA PRO A 215 -17.38 -3.52 -13.57
C PRO A 215 -16.40 -3.95 -12.47
N LEU A 216 -15.94 -2.97 -11.70
CA LEU A 216 -15.08 -3.16 -10.53
C LEU A 216 -15.53 -2.24 -9.40
N ILE A 217 -15.46 -2.72 -8.16
CA ILE A 217 -15.74 -1.91 -6.97
C ILE A 217 -14.44 -1.71 -6.18
N LEU A 218 -14.14 -0.47 -5.81
CA LEU A 218 -13.08 -0.12 -4.87
C LEU A 218 -13.68 0.26 -3.52
N VAL A 219 -13.42 -0.54 -2.49
CA VAL A 219 -13.80 -0.21 -1.11
C VAL A 219 -12.67 0.46 -0.35
N GLY A 220 -12.94 1.64 0.20
CA GLY A 220 -12.02 2.42 1.02
C GLY A 220 -12.29 2.29 2.52
N GLY A 221 -11.56 3.10 3.31
CA GLY A 221 -11.76 3.17 4.76
C GLY A 221 -13.12 3.75 5.15
N GLY A 222 -13.69 4.62 4.31
CA GLY A 222 -15.04 5.17 4.51
C GLY A 222 -16.13 4.09 4.48
N ALA A 223 -16.01 3.09 3.59
CA ALA A 223 -16.92 1.94 3.57
C ALA A 223 -16.88 1.16 4.90
N ARG A 224 -15.68 0.96 5.47
CA ARG A 224 -15.54 0.32 6.78
C ARG A 224 -16.12 1.18 7.90
N ASN A 225 -15.81 2.48 7.92
CA ASN A 225 -16.25 3.41 8.96
C ASN A 225 -17.76 3.69 8.95
N ALA A 226 -18.40 3.59 7.78
CA ALA A 226 -19.86 3.69 7.60
C ALA A 226 -20.58 2.36 7.90
N ASN A 227 -19.84 1.27 8.15
CA ASN A 227 -20.37 -0.06 8.46
C ASN A 227 -21.38 -0.58 7.41
N ILE A 228 -20.97 -0.56 6.14
CA ILE A 228 -21.82 -0.97 5.00
C ILE A 228 -21.68 -2.45 4.62
N LYS A 229 -21.06 -3.28 5.46
CA LYS A 229 -20.70 -4.67 5.10
C LYS A 229 -21.93 -5.47 4.69
N GLU A 230 -23.04 -5.33 5.41
CA GLU A 230 -24.29 -6.07 5.15
C GLU A 230 -24.92 -5.63 3.82
N GLU A 231 -25.10 -4.32 3.61
CA GLU A 231 -25.68 -3.77 2.39
C GLU A 231 -24.81 -4.07 1.16
N LEU A 232 -23.49 -4.00 1.32
CA LEU A 232 -22.55 -4.34 0.26
C LEU A 232 -22.59 -5.84 -0.08
N LEU A 233 -22.66 -6.73 0.91
CA LEU A 233 -22.80 -8.17 0.63
C LEU A 233 -24.14 -8.49 -0.05
N GLU A 234 -25.23 -7.82 0.32
CA GLU A 234 -26.50 -7.95 -0.40
C GLU A 234 -26.35 -7.56 -1.88
N PHE A 235 -25.67 -6.46 -2.16
CA PHE A 235 -25.40 -6.00 -3.53
C PHE A 235 -24.51 -6.97 -4.30
N LEU A 236 -23.42 -7.44 -3.67
CA LEU A 236 -22.46 -8.37 -4.27
C LEU A 236 -23.08 -9.74 -4.53
N ASN A 237 -23.93 -10.25 -3.64
CA ASN A 237 -24.60 -11.54 -3.84
C ASN A 237 -25.58 -11.52 -5.04
N LYS A 238 -26.15 -10.35 -5.36
CA LYS A 238 -27.02 -10.16 -6.54
C LYS A 238 -26.23 -10.03 -7.84
N THR A 239 -25.05 -9.41 -7.79
CA THR A 239 -24.33 -8.96 -8.99
C THR A 239 -23.04 -9.73 -9.29
N ASN A 240 -22.42 -10.34 -8.28
CA ASN A 240 -21.13 -11.02 -8.36
C ASN A 240 -20.03 -10.14 -9.01
N ILE A 241 -20.04 -8.83 -8.75
CA ILE A 241 -19.05 -7.87 -9.25
C ILE A 241 -17.74 -8.01 -8.46
N PRO A 242 -16.57 -8.04 -9.12
CA PRO A 242 -15.28 -8.05 -8.44
C PRO A 242 -15.02 -6.83 -7.55
N VAL A 243 -14.30 -7.05 -6.45
CA VAL A 243 -14.01 -6.02 -5.44
C VAL A 243 -12.50 -5.96 -5.18
N VAL A 244 -11.94 -4.75 -5.24
CA VAL A 244 -10.61 -4.41 -4.72
C VAL A 244 -10.75 -3.53 -3.48
N SER A 245 -9.73 -3.51 -2.62
CA SER A 245 -9.72 -2.72 -1.40
C SER A 245 -8.50 -1.84 -1.31
N SER A 246 -8.68 -0.65 -0.72
CA SER A 246 -7.55 0.10 -0.15
C SER A 246 -7.04 -0.61 1.10
N LEU A 247 -5.90 -0.17 1.64
CA LEU A 247 -5.37 -0.72 2.89
C LEU A 247 -6.40 -0.64 4.03
N MET A 248 -7.08 0.51 4.15
CA MET A 248 -8.07 0.78 5.19
C MET A 248 -9.43 0.11 4.93
N GLY A 249 -9.68 -0.36 3.71
CA GLY A 249 -10.89 -1.07 3.32
C GLY A 249 -10.75 -2.61 3.35
N LYS A 250 -9.56 -3.14 3.64
CA LYS A 250 -9.21 -4.56 3.44
C LYS A 250 -10.09 -5.56 4.20
N ASP A 251 -10.66 -5.17 5.35
CA ASP A 251 -11.57 -6.00 6.15
C ASP A 251 -13.06 -5.63 5.95
N THR A 252 -13.40 -4.83 4.95
CA THR A 252 -14.81 -4.55 4.60
C THR A 252 -15.47 -5.80 4.03
N ILE A 253 -14.78 -6.47 3.11
CA ILE A 253 -15.21 -7.73 2.48
C ILE A 253 -14.12 -8.77 2.67
N ASN A 254 -14.52 -9.97 3.09
CA ASN A 254 -13.63 -11.08 3.41
C ASN A 254 -13.34 -11.94 2.18
N ASP A 255 -12.33 -12.80 2.28
CA ASP A 255 -11.88 -13.67 1.19
C ASP A 255 -12.86 -14.82 0.91
N ASP A 256 -13.89 -15.00 1.74
CA ASP A 256 -15.03 -15.89 1.48
C ASP A 256 -15.84 -15.45 0.24
N TYR A 257 -15.81 -14.16 -0.12
CA TYR A 257 -16.36 -13.68 -1.38
C TYR A 257 -15.36 -13.97 -2.51
N GLN A 258 -15.72 -14.90 -3.40
CA GLN A 258 -14.81 -15.44 -4.42
C GLN A 258 -14.17 -14.36 -5.32
N TYR A 259 -14.90 -13.27 -5.60
CA TYR A 259 -14.45 -12.13 -6.42
C TYR A 259 -13.82 -10.99 -5.61
N ASN A 260 -13.45 -11.24 -4.34
CA ASN A 260 -12.55 -10.36 -3.60
C ASN A 260 -11.11 -10.51 -4.13
N LEU A 261 -10.56 -9.41 -4.62
CA LEU A 261 -9.22 -9.31 -5.22
C LEU A 261 -8.18 -8.77 -4.24
N GLY A 262 -8.60 -8.42 -3.02
CA GLY A 262 -7.69 -8.00 -1.96
C GLY A 262 -7.17 -6.58 -2.14
N PHE A 263 -5.93 -6.36 -1.70
CA PHE A 263 -5.32 -5.04 -1.55
C PHE A 263 -4.75 -4.52 -2.87
N MET A 264 -5.13 -3.30 -3.28
CA MET A 264 -4.64 -2.63 -4.49
C MET A 264 -3.61 -1.53 -4.20
N GLY A 265 -2.96 -1.02 -5.24
CA GLY A 265 -2.04 0.12 -5.18
C GLY A 265 -0.58 -0.30 -5.39
N VAL A 266 0.36 0.60 -5.10
CA VAL A 266 1.81 0.40 -5.32
C VAL A 266 2.35 -0.86 -4.63
N TYR A 267 1.76 -1.21 -3.48
CA TYR A 267 2.07 -2.39 -2.68
C TYR A 267 0.98 -3.48 -2.80
N GLY A 268 0.04 -3.30 -3.72
CA GLY A 268 -1.08 -4.20 -3.91
C GLY A 268 -0.69 -5.50 -4.60
N VAL A 269 -1.69 -6.33 -4.88
CA VAL A 269 -1.50 -7.57 -5.63
C VAL A 269 -1.72 -7.36 -7.12
N LYS A 270 -0.89 -8.05 -7.93
CA LYS A 270 -0.86 -7.86 -9.39
C LYS A 270 -2.19 -8.13 -10.09
N HIS A 271 -2.97 -9.11 -9.61
CA HIS A 271 -4.29 -9.38 -10.21
C HIS A 271 -5.30 -8.27 -9.91
N ALA A 272 -5.27 -7.64 -8.73
CA ALA A 272 -6.10 -6.48 -8.42
C ALA A 272 -5.75 -5.31 -9.34
N GLN A 273 -4.46 -5.08 -9.54
CA GLN A 273 -3.93 -4.07 -10.47
C GLN A 273 -4.38 -4.32 -11.91
N ARG A 274 -4.30 -5.58 -12.39
CA ARG A 274 -4.78 -5.94 -13.72
C ARG A 274 -6.28 -5.70 -13.89
N CYS A 275 -7.07 -6.01 -12.87
CA CYS A 275 -8.51 -5.78 -12.91
C CYS A 275 -8.85 -4.28 -12.99
N LEU A 276 -8.09 -3.44 -12.30
CA LEU A 276 -8.24 -1.98 -12.35
C LEU A 276 -7.91 -1.41 -13.74
N GLU A 277 -6.91 -1.96 -14.42
CA GLU A 277 -6.51 -1.56 -15.78
C GLU A 277 -7.56 -1.89 -16.84
N GLU A 278 -8.21 -3.04 -16.69
CA GLU A 278 -9.16 -3.57 -17.67
C GLU A 278 -10.63 -3.20 -17.40
N CYS A 279 -10.94 -2.65 -16.23
CA CYS A 279 -12.32 -2.32 -15.89
C CYS A 279 -12.89 -1.22 -16.80
N ASP A 280 -14.20 -1.32 -17.08
CA ASP A 280 -14.94 -0.33 -17.88
C ASP A 280 -15.87 0.54 -17.04
N VAL A 281 -16.12 0.15 -15.78
CA VAL A 281 -16.79 0.95 -14.76
C VAL A 281 -16.09 0.71 -13.42
N LEU A 282 -15.70 1.79 -12.74
CA LEU A 282 -15.15 1.73 -11.39
C LEU A 282 -16.08 2.45 -10.41
N LEU A 283 -16.65 1.70 -9.46
CA LEU A 283 -17.43 2.26 -8.35
C LEU A 283 -16.55 2.37 -7.09
N ILE A 284 -16.24 3.59 -6.71
CA ILE A 284 -15.40 3.92 -5.55
C ILE A 284 -16.31 4.25 -4.36
N LEU A 285 -16.15 3.50 -3.28
CA LEU A 285 -16.93 3.63 -2.04
C LEU A 285 -16.03 4.06 -0.89
N GLY A 286 -16.05 5.35 -0.55
CA GLY A 286 -15.36 5.88 0.64
C GLY A 286 -13.84 5.77 0.60
N ALA A 287 -13.24 5.99 -0.58
CA ALA A 287 -11.79 5.99 -0.74
C ALA A 287 -11.31 7.37 -1.22
N ARG A 288 -10.36 7.95 -0.46
CA ARG A 288 -9.69 9.21 -0.79
C ARG A 288 -8.64 9.14 -1.92
N LEU A 289 -8.46 7.95 -2.51
CA LEU A 289 -7.54 7.69 -3.63
C LEU A 289 -6.13 8.26 -3.39
N ASP A 290 -5.47 7.90 -2.30
CA ASP A 290 -4.15 8.48 -2.00
C ASP A 290 -3.06 8.07 -3.01
N ALA A 291 -1.90 8.74 -2.98
CA ALA A 291 -0.80 8.47 -3.92
C ALA A 291 -0.28 7.02 -3.91
N ARG A 292 -0.42 6.30 -2.80
CA ARG A 292 -0.08 4.87 -2.71
C ARG A 292 -1.13 3.98 -3.37
N GLN A 293 -2.37 4.45 -3.49
CA GLN A 293 -3.43 3.77 -4.23
C GLN A 293 -3.29 4.07 -5.73
N THR A 294 -3.31 5.35 -6.14
CA THR A 294 -3.30 5.71 -7.56
C THR A 294 -1.95 5.51 -8.24
N GLY A 295 -0.88 5.41 -7.45
CA GLY A 295 0.48 5.53 -7.95
C GLY A 295 0.84 6.96 -8.36
N ARG A 296 2.01 7.11 -8.97
CA ARG A 296 2.52 8.40 -9.47
C ARG A 296 1.77 8.89 -10.70
N ASN A 297 1.39 7.98 -11.60
CA ASN A 297 0.66 8.31 -12.83
C ASN A 297 -0.85 8.19 -12.59
N VAL A 298 -1.47 9.32 -12.21
CA VAL A 298 -2.92 9.39 -12.00
C VAL A 298 -3.73 9.23 -13.29
N LYS A 299 -3.18 9.56 -14.45
CA LYS A 299 -3.88 9.43 -15.74
C LYS A 299 -4.06 7.96 -16.16
N GLY A 300 -3.14 7.10 -15.73
CA GLY A 300 -3.23 5.66 -15.99
C GLY A 300 -4.21 4.93 -15.05
N PHE A 301 -4.65 5.58 -13.97
CA PHE A 301 -5.56 4.97 -13.00
C PHE A 301 -6.96 4.82 -13.61
N ALA A 302 -7.40 3.57 -13.78
CA ALA A 302 -8.71 3.23 -14.33
C ALA A 302 -9.02 3.95 -15.67
N ALA A 303 -8.00 4.14 -16.52
CA ALA A 303 -8.08 4.99 -17.71
C ALA A 303 -9.14 4.59 -18.75
N ASN A 304 -9.60 3.34 -18.72
CA ASN A 304 -10.63 2.81 -19.62
C ASN A 304 -12.03 2.78 -18.98
N ALA A 305 -12.15 3.22 -17.72
CA ALA A 305 -13.36 3.08 -16.94
C ALA A 305 -14.15 4.38 -16.85
N GLN A 306 -15.47 4.25 -16.84
CA GLN A 306 -16.32 5.30 -16.29
C GLN A 306 -16.22 5.25 -14.75
N VAL A 307 -15.76 6.33 -14.13
CA VAL A 307 -15.47 6.39 -12.69
C VAL A 307 -16.62 7.03 -11.93
N ILE A 308 -17.13 6.31 -10.93
CA ILE A 308 -18.20 6.74 -10.01
C ILE A 308 -17.59 6.84 -8.61
N HIS A 309 -17.65 8.02 -8.00
CA HIS A 309 -17.05 8.27 -6.68
C HIS A 309 -18.10 8.70 -5.68
N VAL A 310 -18.32 7.86 -4.66
CA VAL A 310 -19.24 8.13 -3.56
C VAL A 310 -18.44 8.30 -2.27
N ASP A 311 -18.59 9.46 -1.63
CA ASP A 311 -17.92 9.78 -0.38
C ASP A 311 -18.81 10.71 0.48
N ILE A 312 -18.60 10.67 1.79
CA ILE A 312 -19.26 11.56 2.75
C ILE A 312 -18.55 12.92 2.83
N ASP A 313 -17.29 12.98 2.40
CA ASP A 313 -16.49 14.21 2.40
C ASP A 313 -16.47 14.83 0.99
N GLU A 314 -17.15 15.96 0.82
CA GLU A 314 -17.20 16.66 -0.47
C GLU A 314 -15.83 17.13 -0.95
N HIS A 315 -14.85 17.30 -0.06
CA HIS A 315 -13.50 17.72 -0.41
C HIS A 315 -12.62 16.60 -0.96
N GLU A 316 -13.01 15.34 -0.76
CA GLU A 316 -12.29 14.17 -1.33
C GLU A 316 -12.80 13.80 -2.72
N LEU A 317 -14.00 14.26 -3.10
CA LEU A 317 -14.62 13.96 -4.39
C LEU A 317 -13.87 14.65 -5.54
N ALA A 318 -13.52 13.86 -6.57
CA ALA A 318 -12.84 14.33 -7.79
C ALA A 318 -11.54 15.12 -7.57
N PHE A 319 -10.92 15.04 -6.38
CA PHE A 319 -9.74 15.83 -6.06
C PHE A 319 -8.49 15.36 -6.82
N ARG A 320 -8.27 14.04 -6.90
CA ARG A 320 -7.04 13.45 -7.46
C ARG A 320 -7.24 12.79 -8.82
N ILE A 321 -8.37 12.14 -9.01
CA ILE A 321 -8.74 11.41 -10.23
C ILE A 321 -9.97 12.11 -10.83
N GLU A 322 -9.99 12.26 -12.15
CA GLU A 322 -11.17 12.75 -12.86
C GLU A 322 -12.30 11.72 -12.74
N THR A 323 -13.49 12.17 -12.35
CA THR A 323 -14.64 11.29 -12.06
C THR A 323 -15.85 11.71 -12.87
N ASP A 324 -16.52 10.74 -13.49
CA ASP A 324 -17.69 10.99 -14.35
C ASP A 324 -18.97 11.23 -13.54
N ILE A 325 -19.09 10.57 -12.39
CA ILE A 325 -20.23 10.72 -11.47
C ILE A 325 -19.68 10.86 -10.05
N VAL A 326 -19.85 12.05 -9.47
CA VAL A 326 -19.62 12.29 -8.04
C VAL A 326 -20.93 12.23 -7.27
N LEU A 327 -20.90 11.63 -6.08
CA LEU A 327 -22.02 11.62 -5.16
C LEU A 327 -21.54 11.87 -3.73
N HIS A 328 -21.84 13.07 -3.23
CA HIS A 328 -21.70 13.39 -1.81
C HIS A 328 -22.86 12.73 -1.05
N ALA A 329 -22.58 11.65 -0.33
CA ALA A 329 -23.59 10.87 0.38
C ALA A 329 -23.00 10.01 1.50
N ASP A 330 -23.81 9.74 2.52
CA ASP A 330 -23.57 8.62 3.42
C ASP A 330 -23.63 7.30 2.65
N LEU A 331 -22.60 6.47 2.80
CA LEU A 331 -22.47 5.23 2.05
C LEU A 331 -23.54 4.21 2.43
N LYS A 332 -23.99 4.17 3.69
CA LYS A 332 -25.01 3.23 4.13
C LYS A 332 -26.36 3.56 3.51
N ALA A 333 -26.73 4.84 3.51
CA ALA A 333 -27.91 5.34 2.82
C ALA A 333 -27.83 5.11 1.30
N PHE A 334 -26.67 5.37 0.68
CA PHE A 334 -26.45 5.14 -0.74
C PHE A 334 -26.60 3.65 -1.12
N MET A 335 -25.94 2.74 -0.39
CA MET A 335 -26.00 1.30 -0.67
C MET A 335 -27.41 0.75 -0.45
N SER A 336 -28.11 1.23 0.58
CA SER A 336 -29.52 0.87 0.83
C SER A 336 -30.42 1.27 -0.34
N ALA A 337 -30.23 2.47 -0.90
CA ALA A 337 -30.96 2.91 -2.08
C ALA A 337 -30.56 2.15 -3.35
N LEU A 338 -29.26 1.85 -3.52
CA LEU A 338 -28.76 1.11 -4.68
C LEU A 338 -29.31 -0.31 -4.73
N ASN A 339 -29.45 -0.97 -3.57
CA ASN A 339 -30.04 -2.32 -3.47
C ASN A 339 -31.51 -2.40 -3.89
N GLN A 340 -32.22 -1.27 -3.93
CA GLN A 340 -33.60 -1.17 -4.42
C GLN A 340 -33.68 -0.97 -5.94
N VAL A 341 -32.57 -0.64 -6.60
CA VAL A 341 -32.52 -0.50 -8.06
C VAL A 341 -32.43 -1.89 -8.70
N PRO A 342 -33.27 -2.22 -9.70
CA PRO A 342 -33.20 -3.51 -10.39
C PRO A 342 -31.96 -3.55 -11.31
N ILE A 343 -30.85 -4.01 -10.75
CA ILE A 343 -29.56 -4.14 -11.46
C ILE A 343 -29.37 -5.60 -11.86
N THR A 344 -29.08 -5.84 -13.14
CA THR A 344 -28.73 -7.16 -13.66
C THR A 344 -27.49 -7.00 -14.54
N VAL A 345 -26.44 -7.74 -14.21
CA VAL A 345 -25.16 -7.68 -14.93
C VAL A 345 -24.91 -8.97 -15.69
N ASN A 346 -24.34 -8.87 -16.89
CA ASN A 346 -23.89 -10.01 -17.68
C ASN A 346 -22.38 -9.94 -17.87
N ILE A 347 -21.66 -10.48 -16.89
CA ILE A 347 -20.21 -10.32 -16.71
C ILE A 347 -19.50 -11.67 -16.56
N GLY A 348 -20.10 -12.76 -17.07
CA GLY A 348 -19.55 -14.12 -16.92
C GLY A 348 -18.12 -14.25 -17.47
N THR A 349 -17.85 -13.66 -18.64
CA THR A 349 -16.49 -13.61 -19.21
C THR A 349 -15.53 -12.83 -18.33
N TRP A 350 -15.97 -11.72 -17.75
CA TRP A 350 -15.15 -10.92 -16.86
C TRP A 350 -14.82 -11.65 -15.55
N GLN A 351 -15.78 -12.41 -15.02
CA GLN A 351 -15.57 -13.27 -13.86
C GLN A 351 -14.54 -14.36 -14.15
N GLU A 352 -14.60 -14.99 -15.33
CA GLU A 352 -13.60 -15.97 -15.77
C GLU A 352 -12.20 -15.33 -15.89
N ASP A 353 -12.10 -14.16 -16.52
CA ASP A 353 -10.85 -13.40 -16.64
C ASP A 353 -10.25 -13.11 -15.25
N VAL A 354 -11.06 -12.58 -14.34
CA VAL A 354 -10.68 -12.24 -12.97
C VAL A 354 -10.16 -13.44 -12.19
N LEU A 355 -10.84 -14.60 -12.27
CA LEU A 355 -10.39 -15.83 -11.64
C LEU A 355 -9.12 -16.37 -12.31
N GLY A 356 -8.99 -16.18 -13.63
CA GLY A 356 -7.78 -16.42 -14.41
C GLY A 356 -6.59 -15.62 -13.86
N TYR A 357 -6.74 -14.32 -13.66
CA TYR A 357 -5.69 -13.45 -13.09
C TYR A 357 -5.32 -13.85 -11.67
N LYS A 358 -6.29 -14.22 -10.81
CA LYS A 358 -5.99 -14.71 -9.46
C LYS A 358 -5.14 -15.99 -9.48
N LYS A 359 -5.33 -16.84 -10.50
CA LYS A 359 -4.55 -18.08 -10.69
C LYS A 359 -3.18 -17.81 -11.30
N GLU A 360 -3.08 -16.87 -12.23
CA GLU A 360 -1.84 -16.47 -12.90
C GLU A 360 -0.91 -15.67 -11.96
N PHE A 361 -1.49 -14.76 -11.19
CA PHE A 361 -0.79 -13.91 -10.22
C PHE A 361 -1.29 -14.18 -8.80
N PRO A 362 -1.06 -15.39 -8.25
CA PRO A 362 -1.51 -15.72 -6.92
C PRO A 362 -0.84 -14.81 -5.89
N TYR A 363 -1.51 -14.60 -4.76
CA TYR A 363 -0.98 -13.92 -3.57
C TYR A 363 0.40 -14.45 -3.13
N ALA A 364 0.72 -15.67 -3.53
CA ALA A 364 1.96 -16.37 -3.25
C ALA A 364 2.28 -17.33 -4.42
N ASP A 365 3.02 -16.85 -5.42
CA ASP A 365 3.54 -17.71 -6.48
C ASP A 365 4.48 -18.78 -5.89
N LYS A 366 4.43 -20.01 -6.41
CA LYS A 366 5.23 -21.15 -5.92
C LYS A 366 6.73 -20.86 -5.96
N GLY A 367 7.23 -20.11 -6.96
CA GLY A 367 8.64 -19.69 -7.03
C GLY A 367 8.99 -18.59 -6.02
N VAL A 368 8.04 -17.69 -5.71
CA VAL A 368 8.16 -16.63 -4.69
C VAL A 368 8.13 -17.24 -3.28
N LEU A 369 7.38 -18.31 -3.06
CA LEU A 369 7.22 -18.98 -1.76
C LEU A 369 8.49 -19.66 -1.23
N GLU A 370 9.41 -20.08 -2.10
CA GLU A 370 10.70 -20.65 -1.66
C GLU A 370 11.70 -19.55 -1.28
N GLY A 371 11.58 -18.35 -1.86
CA GLY A 371 12.42 -17.19 -1.55
C GLY A 371 11.88 -16.25 -0.46
N TYR A 372 10.57 -16.25 -0.16
CA TYR A 372 9.92 -15.26 0.71
C TYR A 372 9.04 -15.90 1.80
N PRO A 373 9.64 -16.37 2.91
CA PRO A 373 8.93 -17.16 3.92
C PRO A 373 7.80 -16.39 4.65
N HIS A 374 7.83 -15.05 4.65
CA HIS A 374 6.87 -14.21 5.37
C HIS A 374 5.43 -14.33 4.86
N HIS A 375 5.21 -14.41 3.55
CA HIS A 375 3.88 -14.63 2.96
C HIS A 375 3.27 -15.95 3.46
N LYS A 376 4.09 -17.02 3.47
CA LYS A 376 3.68 -18.34 3.95
C LYS A 376 3.37 -18.33 5.44
N ILE A 377 4.20 -17.66 6.25
CA ILE A 377 3.99 -17.51 7.70
C ILE A 377 2.64 -16.83 7.97
N LEU A 378 2.30 -15.75 7.26
CA LEU A 378 1.04 -15.03 7.42
C LEU A 378 -0.17 -15.85 6.96
N GLN A 379 -0.04 -16.63 5.88
CA GLN A 379 -1.08 -17.58 5.46
C GLN A 379 -1.27 -18.70 6.49
N MET A 380 -0.19 -19.20 7.09
CA MET A 380 -0.26 -20.19 8.16
C MET A 380 -0.93 -19.60 9.40
N LEU A 381 -0.60 -18.36 9.76
CA LEU A 381 -1.25 -17.64 10.86
C LEU A 381 -2.76 -17.51 10.60
N SER A 382 -3.16 -16.88 9.50
CA SER A 382 -4.57 -16.64 9.15
C SER A 382 -5.41 -17.92 9.08
N LYS A 383 -4.86 -19.02 8.57
CA LYS A 383 -5.55 -20.34 8.57
C LYS A 383 -5.93 -20.83 9.96
N ASN A 384 -5.13 -20.53 10.99
CA ASN A 384 -5.36 -20.95 12.37
C ASN A 384 -6.15 -19.91 13.19
N LEU A 385 -6.50 -18.76 12.62
CA LEU A 385 -7.35 -17.78 13.27
C LEU A 385 -8.82 -18.23 13.28
N LYS A 386 -9.60 -17.71 14.22
CA LYS A 386 -11.06 -17.87 14.32
C LYS A 386 -11.76 -16.81 13.50
N ASP A 387 -13.01 -17.07 13.14
CA ASP A 387 -13.85 -16.21 12.31
C ASP A 387 -14.17 -14.86 12.97
N ASP A 388 -13.96 -14.73 14.27
CA ASP A 388 -14.16 -13.50 15.04
C ASP A 388 -12.86 -12.94 15.65
N ASP A 389 -11.68 -13.36 15.19
CA ASP A 389 -10.44 -12.77 15.68
C ASP A 389 -10.27 -11.31 15.22
N ILE A 390 -9.54 -10.51 16.00
CA ILE A 390 -9.10 -9.16 15.61
C ILE A 390 -7.59 -9.18 15.42
N ILE A 391 -7.13 -8.60 14.32
CA ILE A 391 -5.73 -8.55 13.94
C ILE A 391 -5.31 -7.08 13.91
N CYS A 392 -4.42 -6.68 14.81
CA CYS A 392 -3.81 -5.35 14.81
C CYS A 392 -2.41 -5.44 14.19
N VAL A 393 -2.11 -4.61 13.20
CA VAL A 393 -0.84 -4.69 12.46
C VAL A 393 -0.09 -3.38 12.57
N ASP A 394 1.19 -3.48 12.91
CA ASP A 394 2.09 -2.33 13.06
C ASP A 394 2.62 -1.88 11.69
N VAL A 395 3.52 -0.90 11.65
CA VAL A 395 3.92 -0.23 10.41
C VAL A 395 5.28 -0.72 9.90
N GLY A 396 5.34 -1.03 8.60
CA GLY A 396 6.56 -1.46 7.91
C GLY A 396 6.29 -2.52 6.84
N LEU A 397 7.31 -3.33 6.49
CA LEU A 397 7.14 -4.40 5.51
C LEU A 397 6.08 -5.43 5.93
N HIS A 398 6.07 -5.79 7.21
CA HIS A 398 5.06 -6.70 7.78
C HIS A 398 3.63 -6.19 7.65
N GLN A 399 3.42 -4.87 7.62
CA GLN A 399 2.12 -4.26 7.36
C GLN A 399 1.62 -4.63 5.96
N MET A 400 2.49 -4.43 4.98
CA MET A 400 2.15 -4.68 3.58
C MET A 400 2.08 -6.18 3.28
N TRP A 401 3.00 -6.97 3.83
CA TRP A 401 2.91 -8.43 3.74
C TRP A 401 1.60 -8.95 4.34
N SER A 402 1.15 -8.38 5.46
CA SER A 402 -0.13 -8.73 6.07
C SER A 402 -1.30 -8.38 5.15
N ALA A 403 -1.32 -7.17 4.58
CA ALA A 403 -2.34 -6.74 3.63
C ALA A 403 -2.38 -7.62 2.35
N GLN A 404 -1.21 -8.10 1.90
CA GLN A 404 -1.07 -8.98 0.74
C GLN A 404 -1.42 -10.45 1.05
N SER A 405 -1.18 -10.95 2.27
CA SER A 405 -1.13 -12.41 2.51
C SER A 405 -2.18 -12.96 3.46
N LEU A 406 -2.76 -12.12 4.31
CA LEU A 406 -3.79 -12.58 5.25
C LEU A 406 -5.07 -12.88 4.49
N ILE A 407 -5.55 -14.12 4.66
CA ILE A 407 -6.85 -14.57 4.16
C ILE A 407 -7.85 -14.34 5.28
N LEU A 408 -8.73 -13.35 5.10
CA LEU A 408 -9.73 -12.97 6.09
C LEU A 408 -11.00 -13.78 5.92
N LYS A 409 -11.63 -14.16 7.02
CA LYS A 409 -12.87 -14.96 7.04
C LYS A 409 -13.87 -14.46 8.06
N GLY A 410 -15.15 -14.73 7.83
CA GLY A 410 -16.23 -14.48 8.79
C GLY A 410 -16.43 -13.01 9.18
N ASN A 411 -16.15 -12.66 10.44
CA ASN A 411 -16.28 -11.32 11.04
C ASN A 411 -14.95 -10.78 11.59
N GLN A 412 -13.83 -11.30 11.08
CA GLN A 412 -12.51 -10.81 11.45
C GLN A 412 -12.36 -9.30 11.18
N ARG A 413 -11.54 -8.67 12.02
CA ARG A 413 -11.14 -7.27 11.85
C ARG A 413 -9.65 -7.19 11.56
N LEU A 414 -9.28 -6.27 10.69
CA LEU A 414 -7.89 -5.98 10.37
C LEU A 414 -7.64 -4.48 10.58
N ILE A 415 -6.87 -4.15 11.62
CA ILE A 415 -6.70 -2.80 12.11
C ILE A 415 -5.27 -2.33 11.85
N PHE A 416 -5.14 -1.25 11.09
CA PHE A 416 -3.88 -0.60 10.71
C PHE A 416 -3.83 0.85 11.19
N SER A 417 -2.62 1.39 11.34
CA SER A 417 -2.35 2.83 11.18
C SER A 417 -1.90 3.07 9.73
N GLY A 418 -2.78 3.64 8.91
CA GLY A 418 -2.58 3.73 7.46
C GLY A 418 -2.09 5.10 7.00
N GLY A 419 -2.87 6.15 7.27
CA GLY A 419 -2.65 7.50 6.79
C GLY A 419 -1.40 8.15 7.37
N LEU A 420 -1.23 8.08 8.70
CA LEU A 420 -0.01 8.56 9.35
C LEU A 420 1.12 7.54 9.30
N GLY A 421 0.80 6.24 9.34
CA GLY A 421 1.79 5.18 9.42
C GLY A 421 2.59 5.22 10.74
N SER A 422 1.89 5.23 11.87
CA SER A 422 2.53 5.31 13.20
C SER A 422 3.08 3.95 13.65
N MET A 423 4.40 3.83 13.75
CA MET A 423 5.05 2.67 14.37
C MET A 423 4.75 2.61 15.89
N GLY A 424 4.66 1.40 16.46
CA GLY A 424 4.29 1.19 17.87
C GLY A 424 2.78 1.14 18.10
N PHE A 425 1.98 1.09 17.03
CA PHE A 425 0.53 1.14 17.08
C PHE A 425 -0.11 -0.17 17.56
N ALA A 426 0.32 -1.32 17.01
CA ALA A 426 -0.45 -2.56 17.09
C ALA A 426 -0.65 -3.12 18.51
N LEU A 427 0.37 -3.03 19.37
CA LEU A 427 0.27 -3.51 20.76
C LEU A 427 -0.79 -2.71 21.54
N ALA A 428 -0.70 -1.39 21.48
CA ALA A 428 -1.63 -0.50 22.16
C ALA A 428 -3.05 -0.58 21.58
N ALA A 429 -3.19 -0.57 20.25
CA ALA A 429 -4.48 -0.78 19.59
C ALA A 429 -5.10 -2.14 19.97
N GLY A 430 -4.27 -3.18 20.08
CA GLY A 430 -4.70 -4.51 20.51
C GLY A 430 -5.24 -4.54 21.94
N ILE A 431 -4.65 -3.77 22.87
CA ILE A 431 -5.18 -3.58 24.23
C ILE A 431 -6.59 -3.01 24.18
N GLY A 432 -6.76 -1.92 23.43
CA GLY A 432 -8.05 -1.28 23.22
C GLY A 432 -9.11 -2.22 22.65
N ALA A 433 -8.76 -2.93 21.58
CA ALA A 433 -9.64 -3.88 20.92
C ALA A 433 -10.05 -5.04 21.84
N THR A 434 -9.10 -5.60 22.60
CA THR A 434 -9.35 -6.69 23.54
C THR A 434 -10.32 -6.25 24.64
N ILE A 435 -10.06 -5.10 25.25
CA ILE A 435 -10.88 -4.57 26.35
C ILE A 435 -12.27 -4.17 25.85
N GLY A 436 -12.38 -3.62 24.64
CA GLY A 436 -13.65 -3.17 24.10
C GLY A 436 -14.59 -4.29 23.67
N THR A 437 -14.03 -5.42 23.21
CA THR A 437 -14.83 -6.49 22.59
C THR A 437 -14.80 -7.82 23.33
N GLY A 438 -13.79 -8.07 24.17
CA GLY A 438 -13.53 -9.39 24.75
C GLY A 438 -13.12 -10.47 23.73
N ARG A 439 -12.99 -10.11 22.45
CA ARG A 439 -12.58 -11.01 21.37
C ARG A 439 -11.09 -11.31 21.47
N ARG A 440 -10.67 -12.45 20.91
CA ARG A 440 -9.24 -12.78 20.83
C ARG A 440 -8.54 -11.83 19.86
N VAL A 441 -7.42 -11.28 20.32
CA VAL A 441 -6.64 -10.29 19.57
C VAL A 441 -5.24 -10.81 19.28
N ILE A 442 -4.83 -10.63 18.04
CA ILE A 442 -3.51 -10.96 17.52
C ILE A 442 -2.84 -9.66 17.08
N THR A 443 -1.60 -9.45 17.48
CA THR A 443 -0.79 -8.34 16.96
C THR A 443 0.29 -8.88 16.04
N ILE A 444 0.51 -8.21 14.91
CA ILE A 444 1.59 -8.53 13.96
C ILE A 444 2.47 -7.29 13.86
N SER A 445 3.70 -7.40 14.36
CA SER A 445 4.64 -6.27 14.41
C SER A 445 5.97 -6.62 13.77
N GLY A 446 6.72 -5.60 13.35
CA GLY A 446 8.15 -5.71 13.10
C GLY A 446 8.93 -5.47 14.39
N ASP A 447 10.20 -5.87 14.43
CA ASP A 447 11.06 -5.69 15.59
C ASP A 447 11.25 -4.22 15.99
N GLY A 448 11.31 -3.30 15.01
CA GLY A 448 11.43 -1.87 15.30
C GLY A 448 10.14 -1.26 15.87
N GLY A 449 8.99 -1.56 15.26
CA GLY A 449 7.71 -1.01 15.68
C GLY A 449 7.29 -1.50 17.07
N PHE A 450 7.46 -2.79 17.35
CA PHE A 450 7.12 -3.37 18.64
C PHE A 450 7.87 -2.74 19.82
N GLN A 451 9.10 -2.26 19.60
CA GLN A 451 9.89 -1.58 20.63
C GLN A 451 9.34 -0.21 21.03
N MET A 452 8.62 0.48 20.15
CA MET A 452 8.20 1.88 20.39
C MET A 452 7.16 2.03 21.51
N ASN A 453 6.34 0.99 21.73
CA ASN A 453 5.37 0.95 22.85
C ASN A 453 5.48 -0.32 23.69
N LEU A 454 6.68 -0.92 23.76
CA LEU A 454 6.95 -2.17 24.48
C LEU A 454 6.53 -2.11 25.96
N GLN A 455 6.57 -0.94 26.57
CA GLN A 455 6.18 -0.73 27.96
C GLN A 455 4.72 -1.12 28.24
N GLU A 456 3.84 -1.12 27.22
CA GLU A 456 2.44 -1.52 27.37
C GLU A 456 2.26 -3.03 27.60
N LEU A 457 3.33 -3.83 27.52
CA LEU A 457 3.33 -5.22 28.03
C LEU A 457 3.00 -5.29 29.53
N GLU A 458 3.26 -4.23 30.29
CA GLU A 458 2.80 -4.12 31.68
C GLU A 458 1.27 -4.25 31.77
N VAL A 459 0.53 -3.62 30.85
CA VAL A 459 -0.94 -3.65 30.85
C VAL A 459 -1.45 -5.06 30.57
N LEU A 460 -0.82 -5.77 29.62
CA LEU A 460 -1.13 -7.17 29.32
C LEU A 460 -0.92 -8.05 30.55
N SER A 461 0.20 -7.86 31.25
CA SER A 461 0.57 -8.62 32.45
C SER A 461 -0.37 -8.32 33.63
N ARG A 462 -0.53 -7.04 33.98
CA ARG A 462 -1.35 -6.60 35.13
C ARG A 462 -2.82 -6.97 34.96
N ARG A 463 -3.34 -6.95 33.73
CA ARG A 463 -4.75 -7.22 33.43
C ARG A 463 -5.00 -8.62 32.84
N ASN A 464 -3.96 -9.44 32.72
CA ASN A 464 -4.01 -10.78 32.10
C ASN A 464 -4.72 -10.79 30.73
N LEU A 465 -4.40 -9.83 29.86
CA LEU A 465 -5.03 -9.72 28.54
C LEU A 465 -4.46 -10.78 27.60
N PRO A 466 -5.25 -11.69 27.00
CA PRO A 466 -4.76 -12.85 26.25
C PRO A 466 -4.29 -12.50 24.82
N ILE A 467 -3.56 -11.40 24.66
CA ILE A 467 -3.10 -10.89 23.37
C ILE A 467 -1.90 -11.70 22.87
N LYS A 468 -1.96 -12.08 21.59
CA LYS A 468 -0.93 -12.90 20.92
C LYS A 468 -0.03 -12.02 20.07
N ASN A 469 1.19 -11.78 20.52
CA ASN A 469 2.10 -10.85 19.85
C ASN A 469 3.07 -11.59 18.94
N PHE A 470 2.85 -11.55 17.62
CA PHE A 470 3.75 -12.11 16.63
C PHE A 470 4.68 -11.02 16.09
N ILE A 471 5.98 -11.19 16.30
CA ILE A 471 7.01 -10.26 15.81
C ILE A 471 7.70 -10.91 14.62
N LEU A 472 7.56 -10.30 13.43
CA LEU A 472 8.29 -10.67 12.23
C LEU A 472 9.64 -9.95 12.23
N ASN A 473 10.62 -10.57 12.89
CA ASN A 473 11.91 -9.97 13.19
C ASN A 473 12.90 -10.24 12.06
N ASN A 474 13.21 -9.21 11.28
CA ASN A 474 14.30 -9.23 10.29
C ASN A 474 15.56 -8.47 10.79
N SER A 475 15.52 -7.99 12.04
CA SER A 475 16.60 -7.27 12.71
C SER A 475 17.06 -6.04 11.93
N MET A 476 16.10 -5.33 11.35
CA MET A 476 16.31 -4.07 10.64
C MET A 476 15.00 -3.28 10.49
N LEU A 477 15.10 -1.98 10.23
CA LEU A 477 13.94 -1.18 9.80
C LEU A 477 13.64 -1.43 8.31
N GLY A 478 13.03 -2.58 8.02
CA GLY A 478 12.97 -3.20 6.69
C GLY A 478 12.46 -2.30 5.55
N MET A 479 11.41 -1.50 5.76
CA MET A 479 10.85 -0.66 4.70
C MET A 479 11.86 0.43 4.27
N VAL A 480 12.47 1.10 5.24
CA VAL A 480 13.49 2.13 4.98
C VAL A 480 14.80 1.48 4.51
N ASN A 481 15.12 0.29 5.02
CA ASN A 481 16.28 -0.47 4.55
C ASN A 481 16.16 -0.81 3.05
N GLN A 482 14.97 -1.22 2.60
CA GLN A 482 14.68 -1.44 1.18
C GLN A 482 14.84 -0.15 0.38
N MET A 483 14.33 1.00 0.87
CA MET A 483 14.56 2.29 0.21
C MET A 483 16.03 2.71 0.16
N GLN A 484 16.80 2.48 1.23
CA GLN A 484 18.23 2.80 1.27
C GLN A 484 19.02 1.94 0.30
N ARG A 485 18.63 0.68 0.19
CA ARG A 485 19.16 -0.24 -0.79
C ARG A 485 18.87 0.29 -2.21
N GLU A 486 17.60 0.57 -2.51
CA GLU A 486 17.13 0.94 -3.86
C GLU A 486 17.56 2.34 -4.32
N PHE A 487 17.64 3.32 -3.41
CA PHE A 487 17.76 4.74 -3.78
C PHE A 487 18.94 5.46 -3.13
N LEU A 488 19.62 4.88 -2.13
CA LEU A 488 20.62 5.58 -1.32
C LEU A 488 21.96 4.84 -1.25
N ASN A 489 22.35 4.18 -2.36
CA ASN A 489 23.64 3.51 -2.53
C ASN A 489 23.96 2.54 -1.38
N GLU A 490 22.94 1.83 -0.89
CA GLU A 490 23.09 0.86 0.20
C GLU A 490 23.67 1.45 1.50
N ASN A 491 23.50 2.76 1.72
CA ASN A 491 23.93 3.38 2.97
C ASN A 491 22.93 3.09 4.10
N TYR A 492 23.10 1.94 4.75
CA TYR A 492 22.18 1.41 5.76
C TYR A 492 22.25 2.07 7.15
N ILE A 493 22.37 3.40 7.21
CA ILE A 493 22.41 4.16 8.46
C ILE A 493 21.07 4.12 9.18
N GLY A 494 21.06 3.81 10.48
CA GLY A 494 19.86 3.79 11.33
C GLY A 494 18.88 2.65 11.06
N THR A 495 19.03 1.88 9.97
CA THR A 495 18.19 0.70 9.70
C THR A 495 18.90 -0.61 9.95
N LYS A 496 20.25 -0.62 9.92
CA LYS A 496 21.11 -1.80 10.13
C LYS A 496 22.42 -1.42 10.84
N LYS A 497 23.06 -0.33 10.41
CA LYS A 497 24.14 0.30 11.18
C LYS A 497 23.50 1.04 12.36
N ASP A 498 24.04 0.83 13.56
CA ASP A 498 23.51 1.42 14.80
C ASP A 498 22.04 1.02 15.09
N TYR A 499 21.69 -0.23 14.77
CA TYR A 499 20.38 -0.79 15.05
C TYR A 499 20.52 -2.23 15.56
N SER A 500 19.78 -2.58 16.60
CA SER A 500 19.65 -3.95 17.08
C SER A 500 18.25 -4.21 17.63
N ALA A 501 17.74 -5.44 17.41
CA ALA A 501 16.53 -5.92 18.06
C ALA A 501 16.90 -6.58 19.40
N PRO A 502 16.16 -6.32 20.49
CA PRO A 502 16.42 -6.96 21.78
C PRO A 502 15.95 -8.42 21.80
N ASP A 503 16.34 -9.18 22.83
CA ASP A 503 15.79 -10.51 23.08
C ASP A 503 14.34 -10.38 23.59
N PHE A 504 13.39 -10.42 22.65
CA PHE A 504 11.96 -10.33 22.94
C PHE A 504 11.44 -11.48 23.81
N ARG A 505 12.08 -12.67 23.79
CA ARG A 505 11.72 -13.78 24.68
C ARG A 505 12.04 -13.43 26.13
N ASN A 506 13.21 -12.86 26.39
CA ASN A 506 13.60 -12.44 27.74
C ASN A 506 12.80 -11.21 28.21
N ILE A 507 12.45 -10.29 27.31
CA ILE A 507 11.50 -9.21 27.60
C ILE A 507 10.13 -9.77 28.03
N ALA A 508 9.59 -10.75 27.31
CA ALA A 508 8.31 -11.37 27.72
C ALA A 508 8.40 -11.90 29.16
N ARG A 509 9.50 -12.59 29.48
CA ARG A 509 9.75 -13.13 30.82
C ARG A 509 9.88 -12.06 31.89
N SER A 510 10.47 -10.90 31.60
CA SER A 510 10.56 -9.79 32.57
C SER A 510 9.18 -9.23 32.93
N TYR A 511 8.22 -9.29 32.00
CA TYR A 511 6.81 -8.97 32.25
C TYR A 511 5.97 -10.17 32.71
N LYS A 512 6.61 -11.30 33.10
CA LYS A 512 5.94 -12.54 33.55
C LYS A 512 5.06 -13.20 32.48
N MET A 513 5.38 -12.98 31.21
CA MET A 513 4.67 -13.55 30.06
C MET A 513 5.49 -14.67 29.40
N ARG A 514 4.81 -15.50 28.61
CA ARG A 514 5.49 -16.51 27.78
C ARG A 514 6.17 -15.83 26.60
N GLY A 515 7.41 -16.22 26.34
CA GLY A 515 8.20 -15.75 25.21
C GLY A 515 8.72 -16.92 24.39
N TYR A 516 8.55 -16.85 23.08
CA TYR A 516 9.09 -17.80 22.12
C TYR A 516 10.06 -17.08 21.18
N GLU A 517 11.10 -17.79 20.78
CA GLU A 517 11.99 -17.41 19.70
C GLU A 517 12.04 -18.59 18.74
N VAL A 518 11.63 -18.38 17.49
CA VAL A 518 11.47 -19.44 16.51
C VAL A 518 12.01 -19.04 15.15
N ALA A 519 12.62 -20.00 14.48
CA ALA A 519 13.10 -19.88 13.11
C ALA A 519 12.78 -21.18 12.35
N GLY A 520 12.56 -21.07 11.04
CA GLY A 520 12.23 -22.21 10.17
C GLY A 520 10.75 -22.57 10.17
N LEU A 521 10.20 -22.78 8.96
CA LEU A 521 8.76 -22.94 8.73
C LEU A 521 8.09 -24.04 9.58
N PRO A 522 8.66 -25.26 9.74
CA PRO A 522 8.01 -26.30 10.54
C PRO A 522 7.84 -25.94 12.01
N LEU A 523 8.85 -25.29 12.60
CA LEU A 523 8.80 -24.86 14.00
C LEU A 523 7.87 -23.67 14.17
N ILE A 524 7.87 -22.74 13.21
CA ILE A 524 6.93 -21.61 13.18
C ILE A 524 5.48 -22.11 13.13
N GLU A 525 5.16 -23.09 12.27
CA GLU A 525 3.82 -23.68 12.21
C GLU A 525 3.36 -24.23 13.56
N LYS A 526 4.23 -25.03 14.18
CA LYS A 526 3.96 -25.67 15.47
C LYS A 526 3.73 -24.62 16.55
N THR A 527 4.56 -23.59 16.59
CA THR A 527 4.45 -22.52 17.59
C THR A 527 3.22 -21.65 17.37
N ILE A 528 2.83 -21.34 16.13
CA ILE A 528 1.56 -20.64 15.83
C ILE A 528 0.38 -21.41 16.43
N LYS A 529 0.29 -22.73 16.21
CA LYS A 529 -0.79 -23.56 16.77
C LYS A 529 -0.79 -23.54 18.30
N LEU A 530 0.36 -23.82 18.92
CA LEU A 530 0.50 -23.82 20.38
C LEU A 530 0.18 -22.46 21.02
N SER A 531 0.56 -21.38 20.35
CA SER A 531 0.29 -20.00 20.78
C SER A 531 -1.21 -19.70 20.76
N LEU A 532 -1.86 -19.97 19.63
CA LEU A 532 -3.28 -19.67 19.45
C LEU A 532 -4.21 -20.53 20.31
N ASP A 533 -3.78 -21.74 20.72
CA ASP A 533 -4.57 -22.66 21.56
C ASP A 533 -4.58 -22.29 23.05
N ASN A 534 -3.74 -21.36 23.50
CA ASN A 534 -3.67 -20.96 24.91
C ASN A 534 -4.29 -19.57 25.14
N ASN A 535 -4.75 -19.29 26.37
CA ASN A 535 -5.41 -18.03 26.74
C ASN A 535 -4.51 -17.09 27.57
N GLU A 536 -3.19 -17.23 27.48
CA GLU A 536 -2.25 -16.36 28.22
C GLU A 536 -1.65 -15.29 27.28
N PRO A 537 -1.27 -14.10 27.81
CA PRO A 537 -0.46 -13.14 27.06
C PRO A 537 0.89 -13.73 26.69
N GLU A 538 1.30 -13.56 25.42
CA GLU A 538 2.60 -14.08 24.97
C GLU A 538 3.22 -13.27 23.83
N ILE A 539 4.53 -13.48 23.66
CA ILE A 539 5.34 -12.96 22.56
C ILE A 539 5.93 -14.12 21.77
N VAL A 540 5.71 -14.14 20.47
CA VAL A 540 6.29 -15.07 19.52
C VAL A 540 7.21 -14.28 18.58
N ASN A 541 8.51 -14.29 18.88
CA ASN A 541 9.53 -13.71 18.02
C ASN A 541 9.88 -14.69 16.89
N ILE A 542 9.48 -14.36 15.66
CA ILE A 542 9.76 -15.13 14.46
C ILE A 542 10.98 -14.51 13.76
N GLN A 543 12.10 -15.20 13.82
CA GLN A 543 13.32 -14.76 13.15
C GLN A 543 13.24 -15.04 11.65
N LEU A 544 13.37 -13.97 10.85
CA LEU A 544 13.40 -14.03 9.39
C LEU A 544 14.84 -14.02 8.86
N HIS A 545 15.04 -14.65 7.71
CA HIS A 545 16.30 -14.54 6.96
C HIS A 545 16.40 -13.16 6.31
N LYS A 546 17.44 -12.40 6.65
CA LYS A 546 17.60 -10.98 6.30
C LYS A 546 17.56 -10.71 4.80
N GLU A 547 18.14 -11.60 4.00
CA GLU A 547 18.27 -11.47 2.53
C GLU A 547 16.93 -11.67 1.79
N ASN A 548 15.89 -12.15 2.49
CA ASN A 548 14.62 -12.62 1.92
C ASN A 548 13.40 -11.82 2.45
N THR A 549 13.60 -10.54 2.75
CA THR A 549 12.57 -9.68 3.35
C THR A 549 12.36 -8.40 2.55
N ASN A 550 11.89 -8.56 1.32
CA ASN A 550 11.49 -7.44 0.45
C ASN A 550 9.98 -7.42 0.26
N ILE A 551 9.45 -6.24 -0.08
CA ILE A 551 8.13 -6.16 -0.68
C ILE A 551 8.25 -6.15 -2.20
N VAL A 552 7.39 -6.93 -2.85
CA VAL A 552 7.15 -6.85 -4.29
C VAL A 552 6.27 -5.65 -4.58
N LEU A 553 6.78 -4.71 -5.39
CA LEU A 553 6.01 -3.58 -5.87
C LEU A 553 5.21 -3.99 -7.12
N THR A 554 4.02 -3.44 -7.27
CA THR A 554 3.35 -3.42 -8.58
C THR A 554 4.02 -2.36 -9.43
N GLU A 555 4.35 -2.69 -10.68
CA GLU A 555 5.03 -1.74 -11.56
C GLU A 555 4.15 -0.51 -11.84
N PRO A 556 4.73 0.71 -11.90
CA PRO A 556 3.98 1.90 -12.29
C PRO A 556 3.55 1.82 -13.76
N TYR A 557 2.36 2.33 -14.06
CA TYR A 557 1.81 2.46 -15.41
C TYR A 557 2.78 3.13 -16.38
N ASP A 558 2.99 2.53 -17.56
CA ASP A 558 3.56 3.25 -18.70
C ASP A 558 2.57 4.31 -19.18
N ASP A 559 3.04 5.55 -19.30
CA ASP A 559 2.22 6.69 -19.75
C ASP A 559 1.99 6.60 -21.26
N VAL A 560 0.73 6.35 -21.65
CA VAL A 560 0.30 6.33 -23.06
C VAL A 560 -0.33 7.64 -23.51
N SER A 561 -0.44 8.65 -22.64
CA SER A 561 -1.21 9.87 -22.93
C SER A 561 -0.64 10.74 -24.06
N ASP A 562 0.65 10.58 -24.36
CA ASP A 562 1.34 11.25 -25.47
C ASP A 562 1.56 10.35 -26.70
N LYS A 563 0.99 9.13 -26.70
CA LYS A 563 1.15 8.13 -27.76
C LYS A 563 -0.03 8.18 -28.71
N VAL A 564 0.24 7.97 -30.00
CA VAL A 564 -0.78 7.96 -31.05
C VAL A 564 -1.10 6.51 -31.40
N GLU A 565 -2.28 6.04 -31.00
CA GLU A 565 -2.78 4.71 -31.36
C GLU A 565 -3.05 4.64 -32.88
N VAL A 566 -2.75 3.49 -33.48
CA VAL A 566 -2.96 3.22 -34.90
C VAL A 566 -3.69 1.89 -35.08
N ASP A 567 -4.54 1.85 -36.11
CA ASP A 567 -5.15 0.59 -36.53
C ASP A 567 -4.10 -0.32 -37.17
N PHE A 568 -3.71 -1.36 -36.43
CA PHE A 568 -2.68 -2.30 -36.85
C PHE A 568 -3.10 -3.14 -38.06
N THR A 569 -4.40 -3.21 -38.37
CA THR A 569 -4.90 -3.96 -39.54
C THR A 569 -4.52 -3.29 -40.86
N LEU A 570 -4.14 -2.02 -40.83
CA LEU A 570 -3.66 -1.25 -41.99
C LEU A 570 -2.17 -1.43 -42.26
N ILE A 571 -1.43 -2.10 -41.35
CA ILE A 571 0.01 -2.33 -41.50
C ILE A 571 0.25 -3.57 -42.37
N ASP A 572 0.97 -3.42 -43.48
CA ASP A 572 1.31 -4.56 -44.34
C ASP A 572 2.29 -5.50 -43.65
N LYS A 573 1.75 -6.64 -43.19
CA LYS A 573 2.48 -7.68 -42.47
C LYS A 573 3.66 -8.27 -43.24
N LYS A 574 3.60 -8.31 -44.58
CA LYS A 574 4.67 -8.92 -45.40
C LYS A 574 5.90 -8.02 -45.54
N GLU A 575 5.71 -6.71 -45.41
CA GLU A 575 6.77 -5.72 -45.51
C GLU A 575 7.15 -5.14 -44.13
N THR A 576 6.76 -5.82 -43.06
CA THR A 576 6.98 -5.40 -41.66
C THR A 576 8.02 -6.28 -40.98
N MET A 577 9.03 -5.64 -40.39
CA MET A 577 9.94 -6.31 -39.45
C MET A 577 9.41 -6.16 -38.03
N VAL A 578 9.18 -7.27 -37.34
CA VAL A 578 8.77 -7.29 -35.94
C VAL A 578 9.97 -7.63 -35.07
N ILE A 579 10.33 -6.71 -34.19
CA ILE A 579 11.47 -6.82 -33.29
C ILE A 579 10.94 -7.04 -31.88
N LEU A 580 11.24 -8.21 -31.30
CA LEU A 580 11.12 -8.43 -29.86
C LEU A 580 12.43 -8.03 -29.19
N ALA A 581 12.44 -6.93 -28.46
CA ALA A 581 13.64 -6.39 -27.81
C ALA A 581 13.55 -6.50 -26.28
N PHE A 582 14.54 -7.13 -25.66
CA PHE A 582 14.59 -7.28 -24.21
C PHE A 582 16.00 -7.41 -23.64
N GLY A 583 16.07 -7.51 -22.31
CA GLY A 583 17.29 -7.45 -21.52
C GLY A 583 17.20 -6.32 -20.51
N GLN A 584 18.31 -5.64 -20.27
CA GLN A 584 18.41 -4.62 -19.22
C GLN A 584 19.08 -3.34 -19.69
N ALA A 585 18.95 -2.28 -18.88
CA ALA A 585 19.62 -1.00 -19.04
C ALA A 585 19.44 -0.41 -20.45
N ASN A 586 20.46 -0.52 -21.32
CA ASN A 586 20.42 -0.03 -22.70
C ASN A 586 19.46 -0.80 -23.62
N ALA A 587 18.90 -1.93 -23.18
CA ALA A 587 17.75 -2.57 -23.81
C ALA A 587 16.41 -1.86 -23.48
N GLY A 588 16.37 -1.07 -22.41
CA GLY A 588 15.21 -0.30 -21.98
C GLY A 588 15.27 1.17 -22.40
N ASN A 589 14.57 2.01 -21.66
CA ASN A 589 14.53 3.45 -21.86
C ASN A 589 15.61 4.10 -20.98
N SER A 590 16.89 3.86 -21.26
CA SER A 590 18.00 4.34 -20.41
C SER A 590 18.99 5.22 -21.17
N ALA A 591 18.74 5.56 -22.43
CA ALA A 591 19.59 6.45 -23.20
C ALA A 591 19.22 7.93 -22.99
N GLU A 592 20.18 8.81 -23.21
CA GLU A 592 19.95 10.26 -23.21
C GLU A 592 19.20 10.69 -24.48
N GLY A 593 18.18 11.53 -24.30
CA GLY A 593 17.43 12.14 -25.40
C GLY A 593 16.35 11.21 -26.00
N GLU A 594 15.09 11.57 -25.72
CA GLU A 594 13.94 10.99 -26.40
C GLU A 594 14.02 11.21 -27.92
N TYR A 595 13.50 10.26 -28.69
CA TYR A 595 13.48 10.29 -30.15
C TYR A 595 12.12 9.87 -30.70
N VAL A 596 11.73 10.53 -31.79
CA VAL A 596 10.54 10.18 -32.57
C VAL A 596 11.03 9.69 -33.93
N PRO A 597 10.86 8.40 -34.26
CA PRO A 597 11.24 7.83 -35.56
C PRO A 597 10.40 8.38 -36.73
N VAL A 598 10.84 8.09 -37.96
CA VAL A 598 10.14 8.47 -39.20
C VAL A 598 8.79 7.75 -39.34
N GLU A 599 7.99 8.18 -40.31
CA GLU A 599 6.71 7.52 -40.60
C GLU A 599 6.93 6.01 -40.89
N ASN A 600 6.18 5.16 -40.17
CA ASN A 600 6.12 3.68 -40.27
C ASN A 600 6.92 2.86 -39.24
N VAL A 601 7.35 3.48 -38.14
CA VAL A 601 7.78 2.75 -36.94
C VAL A 601 6.67 2.73 -35.89
N TYR A 602 6.44 1.55 -35.32
CA TYR A 602 5.35 1.27 -34.40
C TYR A 602 5.83 0.59 -33.13
N ASN A 603 5.08 0.71 -32.05
CA ASN A 603 5.33 0.05 -30.77
C ASN A 603 4.04 -0.64 -30.29
N ILE A 604 4.13 -1.92 -29.94
CA ILE A 604 2.98 -2.70 -29.46
C ILE A 604 3.03 -2.83 -27.94
N PHE A 605 1.92 -2.47 -27.29
CA PHE A 605 1.76 -2.54 -25.85
C PHE A 605 0.30 -2.74 -25.47
N ASN A 606 0.01 -3.69 -24.58
CA ASN A 606 -1.34 -4.00 -24.09
C ASN A 606 -2.36 -4.22 -25.22
N ASN A 607 -2.03 -5.09 -26.18
CA ASN A 607 -2.87 -5.43 -27.34
C ASN A 607 -3.21 -4.25 -28.28
N LYS A 608 -2.50 -3.12 -28.15
CA LYS A 608 -2.67 -1.94 -28.99
C LYS A 608 -1.38 -1.63 -29.73
N CYS A 609 -1.52 -0.97 -30.87
CA CYS A 609 -0.40 -0.51 -31.69
C CYS A 609 -0.34 1.01 -31.64
N TYR A 610 0.85 1.55 -31.42
CA TYR A 610 1.08 2.98 -31.36
C TYR A 610 2.17 3.38 -32.35
N LYS A 611 2.16 4.63 -32.83
CA LYS A 611 3.37 5.22 -33.42
C LYS A 611 4.48 5.17 -32.38
N ALA A 612 5.63 4.62 -32.75
CA ALA A 612 6.76 4.53 -31.83
C ALA A 612 7.25 5.95 -31.50
N LYS A 613 7.56 6.17 -30.22
CA LYS A 613 8.16 7.39 -29.69
C LYS A 613 8.80 7.03 -28.37
N ASP A 614 10.01 7.49 -28.11
CA ASP A 614 10.64 7.30 -26.80
C ASP A 614 9.88 8.10 -25.71
N PRO A 615 9.81 7.59 -24.47
CA PRO A 615 10.18 6.22 -24.09
C PRO A 615 9.24 5.20 -24.73
N LEU A 616 9.79 4.07 -25.15
CA LEU A 616 9.01 2.95 -25.66
C LEU A 616 8.20 2.30 -24.55
N LEU A 617 6.95 1.98 -24.84
CA LEU A 617 6.07 1.27 -23.92
C LEU A 617 6.56 -0.18 -23.75
N GLY A 618 6.39 -0.71 -22.54
CA GLY A 618 6.83 -2.06 -22.13
C GLY A 618 8.27 -2.10 -21.62
N ALA A 619 9.01 -1.00 -21.69
CA ALA A 619 10.38 -0.90 -21.19
C ALA A 619 10.51 0.07 -20.02
N THR A 620 11.25 -0.33 -18.99
CA THR A 620 11.54 0.55 -17.84
C THR A 620 12.70 1.50 -18.14
N ALA A 621 12.77 2.62 -17.41
CA ALA A 621 13.92 3.52 -17.37
C ALA A 621 14.70 3.35 -16.05
N THR A 622 16.03 3.43 -16.09
CA THR A 622 16.88 3.46 -14.90
C THR A 622 16.79 4.80 -14.17
N VAL A 623 16.70 5.91 -14.93
CA VAL A 623 16.75 7.27 -14.38
C VAL A 623 15.74 8.17 -15.09
N PRO A 624 14.93 8.98 -14.38
CA PRO A 624 13.87 9.79 -14.99
C PRO A 624 14.35 10.77 -16.08
N SER A 625 15.62 11.18 -16.04
CA SER A 625 16.24 12.08 -17.02
C SER A 625 16.71 11.39 -18.31
N HIS A 626 16.76 10.06 -18.34
CA HIS A 626 17.25 9.27 -19.47
C HIS A 626 16.13 8.37 -19.96
N ARG A 627 15.27 8.88 -20.86
CA ARG A 627 14.07 8.18 -21.37
C ARG A 627 14.19 7.74 -22.83
N GLY A 628 15.37 7.89 -23.44
CA GLY A 628 15.62 7.50 -24.82
C GLY A 628 15.82 5.98 -24.97
N SER A 629 15.60 5.48 -26.19
CA SER A 629 15.84 4.10 -26.57
C SER A 629 16.72 3.98 -27.82
N VAL A 630 17.48 2.89 -27.91
CA VAL A 630 18.22 2.54 -29.13
C VAL A 630 17.31 2.00 -30.23
N TRP A 631 16.18 1.40 -29.86
CA TRP A 631 15.35 0.65 -30.80
C TRP A 631 14.61 1.56 -31.80
N THR A 632 14.19 2.75 -31.38
CA THR A 632 13.54 3.74 -32.26
C THR A 632 14.50 4.21 -33.35
N ARG A 633 15.77 4.48 -33.01
CA ARG A 633 16.80 4.86 -33.98
C ARG A 633 17.25 3.71 -34.88
N LEU A 634 17.28 2.48 -34.34
CA LEU A 634 17.54 1.29 -35.14
C LEU A 634 16.43 1.07 -36.18
N ALA A 635 15.18 1.27 -35.80
CA ALA A 635 14.05 1.11 -36.71
C ALA A 635 14.11 2.06 -37.91
N ASP A 636 14.45 3.33 -37.71
CA ASP A 636 14.67 4.28 -38.81
C ASP A 636 15.75 3.78 -39.77
N LYS A 637 16.89 3.33 -39.24
CA LYS A 637 17.98 2.78 -40.04
C LYS A 637 17.57 1.55 -40.85
N ILE A 638 16.69 0.70 -40.31
CA ILE A 638 16.15 -0.46 -41.01
C ILE A 638 15.25 0.00 -42.17
N ILE A 639 14.38 1.00 -41.96
CA ILE A 639 13.54 1.56 -43.02
C ILE A 639 14.42 2.23 -44.10
N GLU A 640 15.41 3.02 -43.70
CA GLU A 640 16.37 3.68 -44.59
C GLU A 640 17.17 2.69 -45.45
N SER A 641 17.43 1.47 -44.94
CA SER A 641 18.08 0.42 -45.72
C SER A 641 17.25 -0.11 -46.88
N GLY A 642 15.94 0.17 -46.90
CA GLY A 642 14.99 -0.30 -47.91
C GLY A 642 14.60 -1.77 -47.80
N LYS A 643 15.10 -2.51 -46.80
CA LYS A 643 14.76 -3.94 -46.60
C LYS A 643 13.31 -4.15 -46.13
N TYR A 644 12.77 -3.22 -45.34
CA TYR A 644 11.41 -3.27 -44.80
C TYR A 644 10.74 -1.89 -44.91
N LYS A 645 9.43 -1.86 -45.12
CA LYS A 645 8.68 -0.59 -45.15
C LYS A 645 8.15 -0.18 -43.78
N ASN A 646 7.94 -1.15 -42.89
CA ASN A 646 7.46 -0.91 -41.54
C ASN A 646 8.34 -1.65 -40.52
N VAL A 647 8.46 -1.09 -39.32
CA VAL A 647 9.09 -1.76 -38.18
C VAL A 647 8.16 -1.70 -36.98
N ILE A 648 7.91 -2.84 -36.35
CA ILE A 648 7.19 -2.95 -35.08
C ILE A 648 8.20 -3.30 -33.99
N ILE A 649 8.25 -2.49 -32.94
CA ILE A 649 9.09 -2.72 -31.76
C ILE A 649 8.21 -3.21 -30.62
N LYS A 650 8.40 -4.45 -30.20
CA LYS A 650 7.84 -5.00 -28.96
C LYS A 650 8.94 -4.99 -27.92
N SER A 651 9.01 -3.94 -27.10
CA SER A 651 9.98 -3.85 -26.02
C SER A 651 9.40 -4.39 -24.73
N ILE A 652 10.17 -5.21 -24.01
CA ILE A 652 9.78 -5.73 -22.69
C ILE A 652 10.91 -5.58 -21.66
N ALA A 653 11.93 -4.77 -21.96
CA ALA A 653 13.15 -4.67 -21.19
C ALA A 653 12.95 -4.12 -19.78
N VAL A 654 13.71 -4.66 -18.83
CA VAL A 654 13.63 -4.26 -17.42
C VAL A 654 15.01 -3.87 -16.93
N ALA A 655 15.13 -2.66 -16.42
CA ALA A 655 16.34 -2.10 -15.88
C ALA A 655 16.82 -2.93 -14.70
N GLY A 656 18.12 -3.19 -14.67
CA GLY A 656 18.74 -3.83 -13.52
C GLY A 656 18.43 -5.33 -13.35
N VAL A 657 17.84 -6.04 -14.31
CA VAL A 657 17.56 -7.48 -14.13
C VAL A 657 18.72 -8.32 -14.66
N PRO A 658 19.23 -9.32 -13.91
CA PRO A 658 20.25 -10.25 -14.40
C PRO A 658 19.65 -11.30 -15.34
N ILE A 659 20.50 -12.03 -16.08
CA ILE A 659 20.03 -13.03 -17.07
C ILE A 659 19.17 -14.12 -16.43
N SER A 660 19.45 -14.48 -15.17
CA SER A 660 18.72 -15.53 -14.45
C SER A 660 17.25 -15.21 -14.26
N CYS A 661 16.85 -13.93 -14.27
CA CYS A 661 15.44 -13.54 -14.13
C CYS A 661 14.64 -13.73 -15.42
N TRP A 662 15.29 -13.95 -16.56
CA TRP A 662 14.60 -14.23 -17.82
C TRP A 662 14.27 -15.70 -18.01
N GLU A 663 14.66 -16.58 -17.08
CA GLU A 663 14.23 -17.98 -17.05
C GLU A 663 12.78 -18.10 -16.56
N GLU A 664 12.06 -19.15 -16.98
CA GLU A 664 10.65 -19.38 -16.61
C GLU A 664 10.40 -19.34 -15.09
N HIS A 665 11.31 -19.92 -14.31
CA HIS A 665 11.27 -19.92 -12.84
C HIS A 665 12.49 -19.19 -12.24
N GLY A 666 13.02 -18.24 -12.99
CA GLY A 666 14.20 -17.48 -12.65
C GLY A 666 14.02 -16.55 -11.47
N THR A 667 15.10 -16.35 -10.72
CA THR A 667 15.22 -15.27 -9.74
C THR A 667 16.62 -14.68 -9.83
N GLY A 668 16.80 -13.47 -9.33
CA GLY A 668 18.10 -12.84 -9.37
C GLY A 668 18.13 -11.51 -8.66
N ILE A 669 19.32 -11.14 -8.23
CA ILE A 669 19.57 -9.86 -7.58
C ILE A 669 19.81 -8.83 -8.68
N GLY A 670 19.07 -7.75 -8.69
CA GLY A 670 19.15 -6.71 -9.69
C GLY A 670 20.07 -5.55 -9.32
N TRP A 671 20.01 -4.51 -10.13
CA TRP A 671 20.60 -3.22 -9.79
C TRP A 671 20.08 -2.74 -8.44
N ALA A 672 20.98 -2.21 -7.62
CA ALA A 672 20.70 -1.88 -6.23
C ALA A 672 20.18 -3.06 -5.38
N GLY A 673 20.58 -4.31 -5.64
CA GLY A 673 20.32 -5.43 -4.72
C GLY A 673 18.85 -5.87 -4.60
N ALA A 674 17.95 -5.36 -5.44
CA ALA A 674 16.54 -5.76 -5.45
C ALA A 674 16.40 -7.20 -5.94
N MET A 675 15.68 -8.05 -5.22
CA MET A 675 15.47 -9.44 -5.68
C MET A 675 14.30 -9.48 -6.67
N HIS A 676 14.60 -9.85 -7.91
CA HIS A 676 13.64 -10.00 -8.98
C HIS A 676 13.17 -11.44 -9.10
N GLY A 677 11.89 -11.61 -9.45
CA GLY A 677 11.33 -12.88 -9.89
C GLY A 677 11.46 -13.06 -11.41
N SER A 678 10.79 -14.08 -11.93
CA SER A 678 10.79 -14.39 -13.35
C SER A 678 10.09 -13.30 -14.19
N TYR A 679 10.78 -12.84 -15.23
CA TYR A 679 10.27 -11.97 -16.29
C TYR A 679 9.95 -12.73 -17.58
N TYR A 680 10.18 -14.05 -17.61
CA TYR A 680 9.79 -14.87 -18.74
C TYR A 680 8.30 -14.78 -19.11
N PRO A 681 7.34 -14.61 -18.16
CA PRO A 681 5.94 -14.32 -18.51
C PRO A 681 5.77 -13.12 -19.44
N ARG A 682 6.65 -12.10 -19.39
CA ARG A 682 6.61 -10.97 -20.33
C ARG A 682 6.93 -11.39 -21.76
N ILE A 683 7.86 -12.32 -21.94
CA ILE A 683 8.21 -12.88 -23.26
C ILE A 683 6.99 -13.63 -23.82
N ARG A 684 6.34 -14.45 -22.98
CA ARG A 684 5.14 -15.21 -23.35
C ARG A 684 3.97 -14.29 -23.70
N GLU A 685 3.71 -13.27 -22.89
CA GLU A 685 2.64 -12.32 -23.16
C GLU A 685 2.93 -11.51 -24.42
N ALA A 686 4.18 -11.06 -24.62
CA ALA A 686 4.57 -10.38 -25.85
C ALA A 686 4.32 -11.24 -27.10
N LYS A 687 4.64 -12.54 -27.05
CA LYS A 687 4.33 -13.47 -28.13
C LYS A 687 2.82 -13.61 -28.35
N LYS A 688 2.06 -13.79 -27.28
CA LYS A 688 0.60 -13.95 -27.33
C LYS A 688 -0.09 -12.71 -27.91
N GLU A 689 0.32 -11.51 -27.52
CA GLU A 689 -0.21 -10.26 -28.08
C GLU A 689 0.09 -10.16 -29.59
N LEU A 690 1.33 -10.43 -29.99
CA LEU A 690 1.73 -10.41 -31.40
C LEU A 690 0.93 -11.44 -32.21
N ASP A 691 0.75 -12.66 -31.70
CA ASP A 691 -0.06 -13.70 -32.33
C ASP A 691 -1.53 -13.29 -32.48
N ALA A 692 -2.10 -12.69 -31.44
CA ALA A 692 -3.49 -12.20 -31.47
C ALA A 692 -3.68 -11.10 -32.52
N MET A 693 -2.66 -10.27 -32.75
CA MET A 693 -2.63 -9.25 -33.80
C MET A 693 -2.21 -9.82 -35.17
N GLY A 694 -1.81 -11.10 -35.21
CA GLY A 694 -1.35 -11.84 -36.37
C GLY A 694 -0.03 -11.34 -36.93
N PHE A 695 0.90 -10.96 -36.07
CA PHE A 695 2.28 -10.60 -36.40
C PHE A 695 3.23 -11.69 -35.92
N ASP A 696 4.11 -12.16 -36.79
CA ASP A 696 5.18 -13.09 -36.42
C ASP A 696 6.44 -12.31 -36.00
N ILE A 697 7.11 -12.76 -34.95
CA ILE A 697 8.40 -12.17 -34.53
C ILE A 697 9.41 -12.44 -35.64
N SER A 698 9.96 -11.37 -36.22
CA SER A 698 11.00 -11.48 -37.25
C SER A 698 12.37 -11.65 -36.61
N HIS A 699 12.66 -10.88 -35.55
CA HIS A 699 13.96 -10.86 -34.89
C HIS A 699 13.80 -10.68 -33.38
N VAL A 700 14.67 -11.34 -32.61
CA VAL A 700 14.82 -11.10 -31.18
C VAL A 700 16.16 -10.43 -30.92
N LEU A 701 16.14 -9.27 -30.27
CA LEU A 701 17.36 -8.52 -29.92
C LEU A 701 17.52 -8.51 -28.41
N ILE A 702 18.64 -9.06 -27.93
CA ILE A 702 18.93 -9.20 -26.51
C ILE A 702 20.14 -8.34 -26.15
N HIS A 703 19.93 -7.36 -25.27
CA HIS A 703 20.99 -6.55 -24.69
C HIS A 703 21.03 -6.76 -23.17
N GLN A 704 21.87 -7.70 -22.72
CA GLN A 704 21.89 -8.18 -21.34
C GLN A 704 23.33 -8.37 -20.87
N GLY A 705 23.67 -7.97 -19.64
CA GLY A 705 24.95 -8.31 -19.01
C GLY A 705 25.52 -7.29 -18.01
N GLU A 706 24.94 -6.09 -17.94
CA GLU A 706 25.31 -5.04 -16.97
C GLU A 706 25.13 -5.49 -15.51
N SER A 707 23.91 -5.80 -15.06
CA SER A 707 23.65 -6.41 -13.75
C SER A 707 24.37 -7.73 -13.52
N ASP A 708 24.60 -8.55 -14.55
CA ASP A 708 25.38 -9.77 -14.40
C ASP A 708 26.85 -9.47 -14.06
N THR A 709 27.39 -8.38 -14.60
CA THR A 709 28.71 -7.87 -14.26
C THR A 709 28.75 -7.31 -12.85
N GLN A 710 27.74 -6.53 -12.47
CA GLN A 710 27.57 -6.04 -11.10
C GLN A 710 27.55 -7.20 -10.09
N ASN A 711 26.81 -8.27 -10.41
CA ASN A 711 26.65 -9.45 -9.57
C ASN A 711 27.83 -10.41 -9.61
N LYS A 712 28.82 -10.17 -10.47
CA LYS A 712 29.94 -11.09 -10.73
C LYS A 712 29.45 -12.49 -11.13
N THR A 713 28.40 -12.55 -11.94
CA THR A 713 27.85 -13.81 -12.48
C THR A 713 28.96 -14.57 -13.21
N SER A 714 29.16 -15.85 -12.86
CA SER A 714 30.15 -16.69 -13.54
C SER A 714 29.71 -17.02 -14.97
N LYS A 715 30.68 -17.37 -15.82
CA LYS A 715 30.39 -17.78 -17.20
C LYS A 715 29.36 -18.91 -17.26
N GLU A 716 29.54 -19.94 -16.44
CA GLU A 716 28.69 -21.13 -16.41
C GLU A 716 27.27 -20.81 -15.96
N SER A 717 27.11 -19.93 -14.97
CA SER A 717 25.80 -19.49 -14.47
C SER A 717 25.06 -18.70 -15.54
N TYR A 718 25.74 -17.73 -16.19
CA TYR A 718 25.15 -16.93 -17.26
C TYR A 718 24.69 -17.81 -18.43
N LYS A 719 25.56 -18.75 -18.88
CA LYS A 719 25.23 -19.67 -19.98
C LYS A 719 24.04 -20.55 -19.64
N LYS A 720 24.01 -21.12 -18.43
CA LYS A 720 22.91 -21.98 -17.98
C LYS A 720 21.59 -21.20 -18.03
N SER A 721 21.55 -20.02 -17.44
CA SER A 721 20.35 -19.19 -17.43
C SER A 721 19.88 -18.81 -18.82
N PHE A 722 20.80 -18.40 -19.68
CA PHE A 722 20.48 -18.04 -21.06
C PHE A 722 19.91 -19.24 -21.85
N LEU A 723 20.51 -20.42 -21.71
CA LEU A 723 20.04 -21.63 -22.39
C LEU A 723 18.67 -22.08 -21.89
N ASN A 724 18.41 -22.01 -20.58
CA ASN A 724 17.09 -22.31 -20.01
C ASN A 724 16.00 -21.36 -20.55
N MET A 725 16.30 -20.06 -20.61
CA MET A 725 15.42 -19.08 -21.25
C MET A 725 15.19 -19.42 -22.72
N LEU A 726 16.25 -19.73 -23.47
CA LEU A 726 16.17 -20.06 -24.90
C LEU A 726 15.33 -21.31 -25.16
N GLU A 727 15.49 -22.36 -24.35
CA GLU A 727 14.67 -23.58 -24.44
C GLU A 727 13.18 -23.27 -24.20
N SER A 728 12.90 -22.43 -23.20
CA SER A 728 11.54 -21.99 -22.91
C SER A 728 10.95 -21.21 -24.09
N MET A 729 11.71 -20.28 -24.68
CA MET A 729 11.29 -19.50 -25.84
C MET A 729 10.94 -20.39 -27.05
N LYS A 730 11.79 -21.40 -27.32
CA LYS A 730 11.55 -22.36 -28.40
C LYS A 730 10.29 -23.19 -28.14
N ARG A 731 10.09 -23.64 -26.89
CA ARG A 731 8.89 -24.39 -26.48
C ARG A 731 7.61 -23.56 -26.64
N ASP A 732 7.70 -22.26 -26.38
CA ASP A 732 6.59 -21.32 -26.53
C ASP A 732 6.46 -20.77 -27.98
N GLY A 733 7.14 -21.40 -28.95
CA GLY A 733 6.96 -21.14 -30.38
C GLY A 733 7.70 -19.91 -30.92
N ILE A 734 8.70 -19.38 -30.21
CA ILE A 734 9.56 -18.30 -30.71
C ILE A 734 10.75 -18.91 -31.44
N SER A 735 10.66 -18.98 -32.76
CA SER A 735 11.69 -19.57 -33.65
C SER A 735 12.49 -18.53 -34.46
N ALA A 736 12.28 -17.25 -34.20
CA ALA A 736 12.95 -16.16 -34.88
C ALA A 736 14.48 -16.14 -34.61
N PRO A 737 15.30 -15.65 -35.55
CA PRO A 737 16.70 -15.32 -35.30
C PRO A 737 16.89 -14.46 -34.05
N ILE A 738 17.79 -14.89 -33.16
CA ILE A 738 18.13 -14.21 -31.92
C ILE A 738 19.52 -13.60 -32.05
N TYR A 739 19.64 -12.31 -31.74
CA TYR A 739 20.92 -11.60 -31.73
C TYR A 739 21.26 -11.19 -30.30
N LEU A 740 22.41 -11.68 -29.80
CA LEU A 740 22.89 -11.41 -28.45
C LEU A 740 24.05 -10.40 -28.47
N ALA A 741 23.86 -9.22 -27.89
CA ALA A 741 24.93 -8.24 -27.76
C ALA A 741 26.01 -8.68 -26.77
N LEU A 742 27.25 -8.22 -27.00
CA LEU A 742 28.28 -8.17 -25.96
C LEU A 742 28.10 -6.86 -25.19
N ALA A 743 27.61 -6.99 -23.97
CA ALA A 743 27.06 -5.89 -23.18
C ALA A 743 27.32 -6.11 -21.68
N SER A 744 28.59 -6.12 -21.28
CA SER A 744 29.01 -6.39 -19.90
C SER A 744 29.35 -5.13 -19.11
N ARG A 745 29.26 -3.95 -19.71
CA ARG A 745 29.72 -2.72 -19.04
C ARG A 745 28.81 -2.29 -17.88
N PHE A 746 29.41 -2.03 -16.72
CA PHE A 746 28.80 -1.43 -15.52
C PHE A 746 29.80 -0.47 -14.86
N ASN A 747 29.47 0.82 -14.70
CA ASN A 747 30.35 1.81 -14.05
C ASN A 747 31.82 1.79 -14.56
N PHE A 748 32.02 1.82 -15.89
CA PHE A 748 33.32 1.66 -16.59
C PHE A 748 34.03 0.31 -16.41
N LEU A 749 33.46 -0.64 -15.66
CA LEU A 749 33.96 -2.01 -15.54
C LEU A 749 33.30 -2.92 -16.58
N THR A 750 34.02 -3.94 -17.03
CA THR A 750 33.50 -5.01 -17.90
C THR A 750 33.78 -6.37 -17.28
N SER A 751 32.91 -7.36 -17.49
CA SER A 751 33.12 -8.72 -16.99
C SER A 751 33.67 -9.65 -18.07
N LYS A 752 34.88 -10.18 -17.85
CA LYS A 752 35.45 -11.22 -18.72
C LYS A 752 34.58 -12.48 -18.76
N GLU A 753 34.00 -12.86 -17.63
CA GLU A 753 33.15 -14.05 -17.51
C GLU A 753 31.88 -13.91 -18.36
N VAL A 754 31.19 -12.76 -18.27
CA VAL A 754 29.97 -12.49 -19.04
C VAL A 754 30.28 -12.38 -20.53
N ILE A 755 31.36 -11.68 -20.91
CA ILE A 755 31.79 -11.59 -22.31
C ILE A 755 32.09 -12.97 -22.90
N LEU A 756 32.81 -13.82 -22.16
CA LEU A 756 33.12 -15.18 -22.61
C LEU A 756 31.84 -16.02 -22.73
N ALA A 757 30.91 -15.91 -21.78
CA ALA A 757 29.62 -16.59 -21.84
C ALA A 757 28.86 -16.21 -23.12
N GLN A 758 28.71 -14.91 -23.38
CA GLN A 758 27.99 -14.39 -24.54
C GLN A 758 28.62 -14.85 -25.86
N LYS A 759 29.94 -14.85 -25.97
CA LYS A 759 30.65 -15.35 -27.17
C LYS A 759 30.48 -16.85 -27.37
N GLU A 760 30.58 -17.65 -26.30
CA GLU A 760 30.45 -19.10 -26.36
C GLU A 760 29.01 -19.58 -26.59
N LEU A 761 28.01 -18.72 -26.36
CA LEU A 761 26.60 -19.03 -26.62
C LEU A 761 26.25 -18.99 -28.12
N ILE A 762 26.97 -18.20 -28.92
CA ILE A 762 26.66 -18.00 -30.34
C ILE A 762 26.70 -19.34 -31.09
N SER A 763 25.62 -19.62 -31.82
CA SER A 763 25.41 -20.88 -32.53
C SER A 763 24.43 -20.67 -33.68
N GLU A 764 24.96 -20.58 -34.91
CA GLU A 764 24.13 -20.39 -36.11
C GLU A 764 23.13 -21.54 -36.31
N ASN A 765 23.50 -22.77 -35.94
CA ASN A 765 22.63 -23.94 -35.96
C ASN A 765 21.38 -23.80 -35.06
N ASN A 766 21.48 -22.97 -34.02
CA ASN A 766 20.38 -22.67 -33.10
C ASN A 766 19.69 -21.33 -33.39
N LEU A 767 19.98 -20.71 -34.55
CA LEU A 767 19.52 -19.36 -34.91
C LEU A 767 19.93 -18.29 -33.88
N LEU A 768 21.07 -18.49 -33.22
CA LEU A 768 21.63 -17.55 -32.24
C LEU A 768 22.89 -16.91 -32.82
N PHE A 769 22.79 -15.63 -33.17
CA PHE A 769 23.78 -14.84 -33.87
C PHE A 769 24.45 -13.81 -32.95
N GLU A 770 25.67 -13.43 -33.31
CA GLU A 770 26.43 -12.39 -32.61
C GLU A 770 25.79 -11.02 -32.85
N GLY A 771 25.42 -10.32 -31.77
CA GLY A 771 25.02 -8.92 -31.80
C GLY A 771 26.22 -7.97 -31.72
N PRO A 772 25.98 -6.66 -31.52
CA PRO A 772 27.06 -5.68 -31.44
C PRO A 772 27.88 -5.84 -30.16
N ASN A 773 29.15 -5.46 -30.22
CA ASN A 773 29.96 -5.26 -29.03
C ASN A 773 29.83 -3.83 -28.54
N THR A 774 28.93 -3.64 -27.59
CA THR A 774 28.59 -2.32 -27.05
C THR A 774 29.63 -1.84 -26.03
N ASP A 775 30.38 -2.75 -25.41
CA ASP A 775 31.45 -2.42 -24.46
C ASP A 775 32.58 -1.59 -25.12
N ASN A 776 32.70 -1.66 -26.45
CA ASN A 776 33.66 -0.89 -27.26
C ASN A 776 33.25 0.57 -27.51
N ILE A 777 32.00 0.95 -27.26
CA ILE A 777 31.58 2.35 -27.32
C ILE A 777 32.03 3.00 -26.00
N ASP A 778 33.29 3.38 -25.88
CA ASP A 778 33.93 3.78 -24.61
C ASP A 778 34.48 5.21 -24.61
N ARG A 779 33.99 6.08 -25.49
CA ARG A 779 34.38 7.48 -25.43
C ARG A 779 33.56 8.18 -24.36
N PHE A 780 34.19 9.09 -23.63
CA PHE A 780 33.54 9.92 -22.63
C PHE A 780 32.32 10.67 -23.19
N GLU A 781 32.37 11.09 -24.45
CA GLU A 781 31.27 11.76 -25.17
C GLU A 781 30.10 10.85 -25.54
N ASP A 782 30.28 9.52 -25.51
CA ASP A 782 29.27 8.55 -25.93
C ASP A 782 28.50 7.94 -24.76
N ARG A 783 28.95 8.15 -23.51
CA ARG A 783 28.35 7.52 -22.33
C ARG A 783 28.11 8.47 -21.17
N VAL A 784 27.08 8.17 -20.39
CA VAL A 784 26.68 8.89 -19.17
C VAL A 784 26.60 7.94 -17.97
N GLU A 785 26.34 8.49 -16.79
CA GLU A 785 26.09 7.74 -15.54
C GLU A 785 27.17 6.71 -15.22
N GLY A 786 28.41 7.20 -15.06
CA GLY A 786 29.53 6.31 -14.78
C GLY A 786 29.89 5.38 -15.94
N GLY A 787 29.45 5.66 -17.17
CA GLY A 787 29.81 4.87 -18.34
C GLY A 787 28.93 3.64 -18.57
N SER A 788 27.77 3.52 -17.90
CA SER A 788 26.81 2.43 -18.13
C SER A 788 25.86 2.73 -19.29
N HIS A 789 25.34 3.95 -19.36
CA HIS A 789 24.31 4.34 -20.33
C HIS A 789 24.87 5.22 -21.45
N PHE A 790 24.11 5.39 -22.53
CA PHE A 790 24.55 6.12 -23.71
C PHE A 790 24.05 7.57 -23.74
N THR A 791 24.92 8.49 -24.17
CA THR A 791 24.52 9.84 -24.60
C THR A 791 23.74 9.77 -25.92
N GLN A 792 23.22 10.91 -26.39
CA GLN A 792 22.64 11.00 -27.74
C GLN A 792 23.62 10.56 -28.85
N SER A 793 24.91 10.87 -28.73
CA SER A 793 25.94 10.40 -29.68
C SER A 793 26.13 8.89 -29.59
N GLY A 794 26.23 8.36 -28.36
CA GLY A 794 26.44 6.94 -28.13
C GLY A 794 25.30 6.08 -28.65
N VAL A 795 24.05 6.51 -28.47
CA VAL A 795 22.88 5.73 -28.91
C VAL A 795 22.77 5.68 -30.44
N ILE A 796 23.21 6.71 -31.17
CA ILE A 796 23.29 6.69 -32.64
C ILE A 796 24.30 5.64 -33.12
N LYS A 797 25.50 5.63 -32.51
CA LYS A 797 26.53 4.62 -32.80
C LYS A 797 26.05 3.21 -32.46
N HIS A 798 25.39 3.06 -31.32
CA HIS A 798 24.81 1.79 -30.88
C HIS A 798 23.76 1.25 -31.88
N ALA A 799 22.84 2.10 -32.34
CA ALA A 799 21.86 1.72 -33.35
C ALA A 799 22.51 1.31 -34.68
N GLN A 800 23.58 1.99 -35.11
CA GLN A 800 24.31 1.59 -36.31
C GLN A 800 24.96 0.21 -36.16
N LEU A 801 25.61 -0.06 -35.02
CA LEU A 801 26.24 -1.36 -34.78
C LEU A 801 25.24 -2.52 -34.75
N TRP A 802 24.01 -2.28 -34.26
CA TRP A 802 22.94 -3.27 -34.39
C TRP A 802 22.58 -3.53 -35.85
N LEU A 803 22.37 -2.47 -36.65
CA LEU A 803 22.06 -2.62 -38.07
C LEU A 803 23.11 -3.45 -38.81
N ASP A 804 24.39 -3.19 -38.55
CA ASP A 804 25.52 -3.89 -39.19
C ASP A 804 25.55 -5.40 -38.88
N LYS A 805 24.88 -5.83 -37.80
CA LYS A 805 24.79 -7.24 -37.39
C LYS A 805 23.57 -7.95 -37.93
N LEU A 806 22.48 -7.23 -38.22
CA LEU A 806 21.24 -7.83 -38.73
C LEU A 806 21.46 -8.34 -40.17
N LYS A 807 21.59 -9.65 -40.33
CA LYS A 807 21.75 -10.31 -41.63
C LYS A 807 20.45 -10.30 -42.42
#